data_AF-A0A4S8IED0-F1
#
_entry.id   AF-A0A4S8IED0-F1
#
_cell.length_a   1.000
_cell.length_b   1.000
_cell.length_c   1.000
_cell.angle_alpha   90.00
_cell.angle_beta   90.00
_cell.angle_gamma   90.00
#
_symmetry.space_group_name_H-M   'P 1'
#
loop_
_entity.id
_entity.type
_entity.pdbx_description
1 polymer ?
#
loop_
_entity_poly.entity_id
_entity_poly.type
_entity_poly.pdbx_seq_one_letter_code
_entity_poly.pdbx_strand_id
1 'polypeptide(L)'
;MTAVSVAGEWQLLYNRFYRKLTIYTMQWGRIDLSRHRIAAAPFGGPVAAIRDDSKIVQLYAESARRKLLIFNAAGRALASAIWDRPGGRLVGMAWTDDQVLVCVVQDGTVYRYNVHAELCAPQFSMGKECFEHGVVDCVFWGNGMVCITERFQIFCVPDFKNPVPCRLSDPGIDEYPLCVAVIDPQYTMSGNVEVLLGVGDHVLLVEEDGVQQLGVGVGPFQKMAVSQNGKYLATFTHDGRLLVILTDFSKIIFEYTCEADENLRLIRSSLAEAVETCIDAAGHEFDVSRQRTLLRAASYGRAFCSQFPRDHFQEMCKILRVLNAVRNHEIGIPLSIQQYKLLTAPVLIGRLINANHHLVALRISEYLNLNPEVVIMHWACAKITASPAIQDSALLEILLDKLKLCKGISYAAIAAHADNSGRRKLAAMIVDHEPHSSKQAYNAYIVNFVPLLLSIEEEDSALVKAIESGDTDLVYLVLFHIWQKKPALDFFGTINARPLARDLFISYSRYYKHEFLKDFFLSTGRLQDVAFLLLKESWKLEKNPMASKGSPLHGPRIRLIEQAQKLFSETKEHNFESKAAEEHAKLLRLQHDLEVSTKQAIFVDSSISDTIRTCIVLGNHREAMRVRTEFKVSEKRWYWLKAFALATVRDWDALEKFSKEKRPPGGYKPFVEACIDADEKAEAVKYIPKLTEPRERSEAYARIGMAKEAADAASQAKDSELFGRLKLSLAQNAAASSIFDTLRDRLSFQGVY
;
A
#
# COMPACT_ATOMS: atom_id res chain seq x y z
N MET A 1 -21.54 -36.35 -19.50
CA MET A 1 -21.01 -37.55 -20.17
C MET A 1 -21.45 -37.51 -21.62
N THR A 2 -20.62 -36.96 -22.49
CA THR A 2 -20.80 -37.00 -23.94
C THR A 2 -19.91 -38.12 -24.48
N ALA A 3 -20.52 -39.03 -25.23
CA ALA A 3 -19.84 -40.17 -25.84
C ALA A 3 -18.89 -39.67 -26.94
N VAL A 4 -17.62 -39.50 -26.59
CA VAL A 4 -16.54 -39.37 -27.57
C VAL A 4 -16.34 -40.75 -28.19
N SER A 5 -16.36 -40.80 -29.52
CA SER A 5 -16.04 -41.98 -30.32
C SER A 5 -14.80 -42.70 -29.78
N VAL A 6 -15.00 -43.87 -29.19
CA VAL A 6 -13.96 -44.73 -28.58
C VAL A 6 -12.92 -45.19 -29.61
N ALA A 7 -13.21 -45.07 -30.92
CA ALA A 7 -12.37 -45.56 -32.00
C ALA A 7 -11.09 -44.73 -32.26
N GLY A 8 -11.04 -43.45 -31.85
CA GLY A 8 -9.90 -42.56 -32.12
C GLY A 8 -8.70 -42.73 -31.17
N GLU A 9 -8.85 -43.47 -30.07
CA GLU A 9 -7.83 -43.62 -29.04
C GLU A 9 -7.01 -44.92 -29.17
N TRP A 10 -7.49 -45.87 -29.97
CA TRP A 10 -6.82 -47.14 -30.23
C TRP A 10 -6.00 -47.07 -31.52
N GLN A 11 -4.69 -47.25 -31.41
CA GLN A 11 -3.73 -47.29 -32.50
C GLN A 11 -3.42 -48.74 -32.83
N LEU A 12 -3.63 -49.14 -34.09
CA LEU A 12 -3.19 -50.45 -34.58
C LEU A 12 -1.66 -50.44 -34.73
N LEU A 13 -0.98 -51.27 -33.95
CA LEU A 13 0.46 -51.55 -34.10
C LEU A 13 0.59 -53.02 -34.52
N TYR A 14 1.00 -53.21 -35.77
CA TYR A 14 1.06 -54.50 -36.45
C TYR A 14 -0.30 -55.23 -36.43
N ASN A 15 -0.48 -56.22 -35.56
CA ASN A 15 -1.69 -57.04 -35.47
C ASN A 15 -2.48 -56.82 -34.16
N ARG A 16 -2.13 -55.82 -33.35
CA ARG A 16 -2.79 -55.53 -32.07
C ARG A 16 -3.12 -54.05 -31.95
N PHE A 17 -4.24 -53.75 -31.31
CA PHE A 17 -4.63 -52.38 -30.98
C PHE A 17 -4.11 -51.99 -29.61
N TYR A 18 -3.48 -50.82 -29.52
CA TYR A 18 -2.96 -50.25 -28.28
C TYR A 18 -3.62 -48.90 -28.03
N ARG A 19 -3.89 -48.56 -26.78
CA ARG A 19 -4.38 -47.24 -26.40
C ARG A 19 -3.47 -46.64 -25.35
N LYS A 20 -3.09 -45.38 -25.54
CA LYS A 20 -2.40 -44.61 -24.51
C LYS A 20 -3.42 -43.96 -23.60
N LEU A 21 -3.49 -44.41 -22.34
CA LEU A 21 -4.36 -43.83 -21.33
C LEU A 21 -3.54 -43.00 -20.34
N THR A 22 -3.91 -41.74 -20.14
CA THR A 22 -3.34 -40.93 -19.06
C THR A 22 -4.12 -41.25 -17.78
N ILE A 23 -3.50 -42.01 -16.87
CA ILE A 23 -4.13 -42.43 -15.60
C ILE A 23 -4.14 -41.27 -14.58
N TYR A 24 -3.01 -40.57 -14.43
CA TYR A 24 -2.86 -39.46 -13.50
C TYR A 24 -2.33 -38.21 -14.21
N THR A 25 -2.78 -37.04 -13.75
CA THR A 25 -2.05 -35.79 -13.98
C THR A 25 -0.97 -35.69 -12.91
N MET A 26 0.30 -35.60 -13.33
CA MET A 26 1.40 -35.62 -12.39
C MET A 26 1.39 -34.40 -11.48
N GLN A 27 1.46 -34.64 -10.17
CA GLN A 27 1.46 -33.62 -9.11
C GLN A 27 2.88 -33.29 -8.65
N TRP A 28 3.83 -33.30 -9.58
CA TRP A 28 5.18 -32.81 -9.30
C TRP A 28 5.08 -31.35 -8.85
N GLY A 29 5.68 -31.03 -7.70
CA GLY A 29 5.78 -29.64 -7.24
C GLY A 29 6.74 -28.82 -8.12
N ARG A 30 7.52 -27.93 -7.51
CA ARG A 30 8.58 -27.16 -8.23
C ARG A 30 9.86 -27.97 -8.50
N ILE A 31 9.74 -29.27 -8.76
CA ILE A 31 10.90 -30.16 -8.90
C ILE A 31 11.27 -30.30 -10.37
N ASP A 32 12.53 -30.01 -10.69
CA ASP A 32 13.11 -30.23 -12.01
C ASP A 32 13.79 -31.61 -12.07
N LEU A 33 13.08 -32.58 -12.65
CA LEU A 33 13.55 -33.96 -12.81
C LEU A 33 14.85 -34.06 -13.63
N SER A 34 15.13 -33.10 -14.52
CA SER A 34 16.34 -33.13 -15.36
C SER A 34 17.65 -33.02 -14.55
N ARG A 35 17.57 -32.47 -13.32
CA ARG A 35 18.69 -32.27 -12.40
C ARG A 35 18.86 -33.41 -11.39
N HIS A 36 17.99 -34.42 -11.45
CA HIS A 36 17.97 -35.52 -10.49
C HIS A 36 18.33 -36.85 -11.17
N ARG A 37 18.98 -37.74 -10.42
CA ARG A 37 18.98 -39.18 -10.71
C ARG A 37 17.66 -39.75 -10.24
N ILE A 38 17.02 -40.55 -11.08
CA ILE A 38 15.65 -41.03 -10.89
C ILE A 38 15.63 -42.54 -11.01
N ALA A 39 14.94 -43.19 -10.07
CA ALA A 39 14.57 -44.60 -10.14
C ALA A 39 13.06 -44.74 -10.04
N ALA A 40 12.42 -45.30 -11.06
CA ALA A 40 11.00 -45.62 -11.03
C ALA A 40 10.83 -47.11 -10.78
N ALA A 41 9.96 -47.47 -9.84
CA ALA A 41 9.65 -48.86 -9.56
C ALA A 41 8.81 -49.49 -10.71
N PRO A 42 8.97 -50.79 -10.96
CA PRO A 42 8.15 -51.50 -11.94
C PRO A 42 6.66 -51.50 -11.54
N PHE A 43 5.80 -51.81 -12.50
CA PHE A 43 4.34 -52.00 -12.33
C PHE A 43 3.59 -50.85 -11.60
N GLY A 44 4.05 -49.60 -11.75
CA GLY A 44 3.37 -48.43 -11.18
C GLY A 44 3.67 -48.20 -9.70
N GLY A 45 4.81 -48.69 -9.20
CA GLY A 45 5.29 -48.42 -7.85
C GLY A 45 5.85 -46.99 -7.64
N PRO A 46 6.55 -46.75 -6.52
CA PRO A 46 7.10 -45.44 -6.18
C PRO A 46 8.23 -44.97 -7.11
N VAL A 47 8.48 -43.66 -7.10
CA VAL A 47 9.56 -43.00 -7.84
C VAL A 47 10.50 -42.34 -6.85
N ALA A 48 11.78 -42.69 -6.89
CA ALA A 48 12.82 -42.07 -6.10
C ALA A 48 13.57 -41.03 -6.96
N ALA A 49 13.95 -39.92 -6.34
CA ALA A 49 14.77 -38.89 -6.96
C ALA A 49 15.81 -38.37 -5.97
N ILE A 50 17.04 -38.18 -6.44
CA ILE A 50 18.11 -37.50 -5.69
C ILE A 50 18.85 -36.55 -6.62
N ARG A 51 19.32 -35.42 -6.09
CA ARG A 51 20.08 -34.45 -6.90
C ARG A 51 21.34 -35.11 -7.47
N ASP A 52 21.52 -35.02 -8.78
CA ASP A 52 22.68 -35.57 -9.47
C ASP A 52 23.91 -34.70 -9.25
N ASP A 53 25.03 -35.32 -8.95
CA ASP A 53 26.29 -34.66 -8.60
C ASP A 53 27.31 -34.58 -9.73
N SER A 54 27.08 -35.28 -10.85
CA SER A 54 27.82 -35.00 -12.09
C SER A 54 27.37 -33.72 -12.79
N LYS A 55 26.24 -33.13 -12.38
CA LYS A 55 25.67 -31.95 -13.03
C LYS A 55 26.01 -30.71 -12.21
N ILE A 56 26.59 -29.69 -12.84
CA ILE A 56 26.85 -28.39 -12.21
C ILE A 56 25.49 -27.68 -12.04
N VAL A 57 25.07 -27.45 -10.80
CA VAL A 57 23.79 -26.80 -10.49
C VAL A 57 24.03 -25.51 -9.71
N GLN A 58 23.59 -24.36 -10.24
CA GLN A 58 23.49 -23.11 -9.48
C GLN A 58 22.41 -23.26 -8.40
N LEU A 59 22.81 -23.18 -7.14
CA LEU A 59 21.94 -23.24 -5.97
C LEU A 59 21.22 -21.89 -5.82
N TYR A 60 20.02 -21.76 -6.39
CA TYR A 60 19.20 -20.57 -6.17
C TYR A 60 18.55 -20.57 -4.77
N ALA A 61 17.68 -21.56 -4.50
CA ALA A 61 16.83 -21.61 -3.30
C ALA A 61 16.74 -23.00 -2.63
N GLU A 62 17.51 -23.98 -3.11
CA GLU A 62 17.53 -25.34 -2.54
C GLU A 62 18.65 -25.50 -1.52
N SER A 63 18.42 -26.33 -0.49
CA SER A 63 19.43 -26.64 0.52
C SER A 63 20.69 -27.24 -0.13
N ALA A 64 21.86 -26.86 0.39
CA ALA A 64 23.12 -27.47 -0.02
C ALA A 64 23.14 -28.99 0.26
N ARG A 65 22.42 -29.45 1.28
CA ARG A 65 22.32 -30.87 1.65
C ARG A 65 21.43 -31.63 0.68
N ARG A 66 21.97 -32.72 0.09
CA ARG A 66 21.24 -33.60 -0.82
C ARG A 66 20.12 -34.31 -0.04
N LYS A 67 18.97 -34.47 -0.69
CA LYS A 67 17.82 -35.20 -0.14
C LYS A 67 17.41 -36.29 -1.11
N LEU A 68 17.21 -37.49 -0.57
CA LEU A 68 16.48 -38.55 -1.22
C LEU A 68 15.00 -38.24 -1.10
N LEU A 69 14.31 -38.12 -2.23
CA LEU A 69 12.89 -37.82 -2.33
C LEU A 69 12.18 -39.04 -2.90
N ILE A 70 11.12 -39.51 -2.24
CA ILE A 70 10.31 -40.62 -2.71
C ILE A 70 8.90 -40.10 -3.00
N PHE A 71 8.38 -40.43 -4.17
CA PHE A 71 7.08 -40.05 -4.68
C PHE A 71 6.25 -41.29 -5.00
N ASN A 72 4.94 -41.15 -5.03
CA ASN A 72 4.08 -42.18 -5.63
C ASN A 72 4.07 -42.05 -7.16
N ALA A 73 3.40 -42.99 -7.84
CA ALA A 73 3.26 -42.98 -9.30
C ALA A 73 2.54 -41.74 -9.88
N ALA A 74 1.81 -40.98 -9.05
CA ALA A 74 1.16 -39.72 -9.43
C ALA A 74 2.04 -38.47 -9.19
N GLY A 75 3.27 -38.63 -8.70
CA GLY A 75 4.20 -37.52 -8.42
C GLY A 75 3.97 -36.80 -7.08
N ARG A 76 3.13 -37.33 -6.19
CA ARG A 76 2.94 -36.80 -4.84
C ARG A 76 4.07 -37.31 -3.93
N ALA A 77 4.71 -36.40 -3.19
CA ALA A 77 5.77 -36.75 -2.25
C ALA A 77 5.24 -37.67 -1.14
N LEU A 78 5.87 -38.82 -0.98
CA LEU A 78 5.61 -39.80 0.08
C LEU A 78 6.54 -39.58 1.27
N ALA A 79 7.84 -39.45 1.00
CA ALA A 79 8.85 -39.33 2.05
C ALA A 79 10.09 -38.59 1.55
N SER A 80 10.90 -38.10 2.49
CA SER A 80 12.20 -37.51 2.19
C SER A 80 13.21 -37.81 3.29
N ALA A 81 14.42 -38.19 2.92
CA ALA A 81 15.54 -38.39 3.83
C ALA A 81 16.76 -37.55 3.42
N ILE A 82 17.55 -37.11 4.39
CA ILE A 82 18.83 -36.44 4.11
C ILE A 82 19.81 -37.52 3.61
N TRP A 83 20.51 -37.23 2.51
CA TRP A 83 21.55 -38.11 1.98
C TRP A 83 22.91 -37.73 2.55
N ASP A 84 23.31 -38.42 3.62
CA ASP A 84 24.56 -38.23 4.37
C ASP A 84 25.40 -39.51 4.45
N ARG A 85 25.17 -40.47 3.54
CA ARG A 85 25.78 -41.79 3.59
C ARG A 85 27.28 -41.75 3.22
N PRO A 86 28.14 -42.44 4.00
CA PRO A 86 29.55 -42.61 3.65
C PRO A 86 29.70 -43.50 2.40
N GLY A 87 30.92 -43.58 1.86
CA GLY A 87 31.21 -44.43 0.70
C GLY A 87 31.22 -43.74 -0.66
N GLY A 88 31.22 -42.40 -0.66
CA GLY A 88 31.48 -41.59 -1.84
C GLY A 88 30.22 -41.24 -2.65
N ARG A 89 30.40 -41.13 -3.97
CA ARG A 89 29.35 -40.75 -4.91
C ARG A 89 28.28 -41.82 -5.04
N LEU A 90 27.02 -41.44 -5.24
CA LEU A 90 25.97 -42.39 -5.62
C LEU A 90 26.15 -42.82 -7.08
N VAL A 91 26.42 -44.09 -7.31
CA VAL A 91 26.66 -44.67 -8.64
C VAL A 91 25.34 -45.00 -9.33
N GLY A 92 24.39 -45.61 -8.61
CA GLY A 92 23.09 -45.96 -9.16
C GLY A 92 22.03 -46.24 -8.09
N MET A 93 20.78 -46.25 -8.53
CA MET A 93 19.62 -46.54 -7.70
C MET A 93 18.55 -47.27 -8.50
N ALA A 94 17.89 -48.23 -7.87
CA ALA A 94 16.78 -48.96 -8.46
C ALA A 94 15.84 -49.49 -7.37
N TRP A 95 14.61 -49.80 -7.75
CA TRP A 95 13.65 -50.45 -6.86
C TRP A 95 13.65 -51.94 -7.10
N THR A 96 13.62 -52.70 -6.02
CA THR A 96 13.35 -54.15 -6.05
C THR A 96 11.87 -54.43 -6.33
N ASP A 97 11.55 -55.68 -6.63
CA ASP A 97 10.15 -56.14 -6.81
C ASP A 97 9.32 -55.96 -5.52
N ASP A 98 9.96 -56.09 -4.36
CA ASP A 98 9.36 -55.85 -3.04
C ASP A 98 9.27 -54.35 -2.66
N GLN A 99 9.47 -53.43 -3.62
CA GLN A 99 9.46 -51.97 -3.42
C GLN A 99 10.46 -51.48 -2.35
N VAL A 100 11.65 -52.10 -2.31
CA VAL A 100 12.78 -51.61 -1.54
C VAL A 100 13.71 -50.86 -2.49
N LEU A 101 14.04 -49.61 -2.15
CA LEU A 101 14.97 -48.82 -2.93
C LEU A 101 16.40 -49.23 -2.57
N VAL A 102 17.15 -49.67 -3.57
CA VAL A 102 18.57 -50.01 -3.46
C VAL A 102 19.39 -48.87 -4.02
N CYS A 103 20.37 -48.41 -3.25
CA CYS A 103 21.29 -47.33 -3.62
C CYS A 103 22.73 -47.81 -3.48
N VAL A 104 23.50 -47.75 -4.56
CA VAL A 104 24.89 -48.19 -4.61
C VAL A 104 25.81 -46.98 -4.64
N VAL A 105 26.77 -46.92 -3.73
CA VAL A 105 27.80 -45.87 -3.67
C VAL A 105 29.14 -46.35 -4.21
N GLN A 106 30.06 -45.40 -4.46
CA GLN A 106 31.33 -45.63 -5.15
C GLN A 106 32.22 -46.66 -4.44
N ASP A 107 32.19 -46.78 -3.11
CA ASP A 107 32.98 -47.79 -2.39
C ASP A 107 32.38 -49.21 -2.43
N GLY A 108 31.31 -49.42 -3.20
CA GLY A 108 30.61 -50.70 -3.32
C GLY A 108 29.67 -51.03 -2.15
N THR A 109 29.42 -50.09 -1.23
CA THR A 109 28.38 -50.24 -0.20
C THR A 109 26.99 -50.10 -0.81
N VAL A 110 26.08 -50.99 -0.41
CA VAL A 110 24.70 -51.02 -0.88
C VAL A 110 23.75 -50.69 0.27
N TYR A 111 23.08 -49.54 0.14
CA TYR A 111 22.06 -49.07 1.09
C TYR A 111 20.66 -49.44 0.61
N ARG A 112 19.81 -49.87 1.54
CA ARG A 112 18.42 -50.26 1.27
C ARG A 112 17.47 -49.32 2.00
N TYR A 113 16.46 -48.80 1.32
CA TYR A 113 15.44 -47.92 1.90
C TYR A 113 14.04 -48.46 1.63
N ASN A 114 13.14 -48.33 2.61
CA ASN A 114 11.72 -48.57 2.39
C ASN A 114 11.07 -47.36 1.69
N VAL A 115 9.79 -47.49 1.34
CA VAL A 115 9.00 -46.43 0.68
C VAL A 115 8.86 -45.17 1.56
N HIS A 116 9.09 -45.28 2.87
CA HIS A 116 9.08 -44.16 3.82
C HIS A 116 10.45 -43.46 3.96
N ALA A 117 11.41 -43.79 3.09
CA ALA A 117 12.79 -43.28 3.11
C ALA A 117 13.56 -43.63 4.40
N GLU A 118 13.16 -44.69 5.09
CA GLU A 118 13.85 -45.23 6.26
C GLU A 118 14.84 -46.32 5.83
N LEU A 119 16.00 -46.36 6.47
CA LEU A 119 17.07 -47.30 6.14
C LEU A 119 16.72 -48.71 6.65
N CYS A 120 16.69 -49.69 5.74
CA CYS A 120 16.51 -51.10 6.07
C CYS A 120 17.87 -51.76 6.32
N ALA A 121 18.11 -52.24 7.54
CA ALA A 121 19.26 -53.08 7.85
C ALA A 121 18.98 -54.55 7.48
N PRO A 122 20.00 -55.36 7.10
CA PRO A 122 21.41 -55.00 6.98
C PRO A 122 21.75 -54.35 5.63
N GLN A 123 22.67 -53.37 5.67
CA GLN A 123 23.43 -52.98 4.48
C GLN A 123 24.49 -54.04 4.19
N PHE A 124 24.83 -54.23 2.92
CA PHE A 124 25.87 -55.17 2.51
C PHE A 124 26.86 -54.47 1.58
N SER A 125 28.03 -55.08 1.41
CA SER A 125 29.10 -54.58 0.54
C SER A 125 29.30 -55.56 -0.60
N MET A 126 29.67 -55.05 -1.78
CA MET A 126 30.02 -55.85 -2.96
C MET A 126 31.36 -56.59 -2.83
N GLY A 127 32.07 -56.43 -1.71
CA GLY A 127 33.33 -57.11 -1.42
C GLY A 127 34.52 -56.15 -1.37
N LYS A 128 35.68 -56.67 -0.95
CA LYS A 128 36.90 -55.88 -0.75
C LYS A 128 37.42 -55.25 -2.05
N GLU A 129 37.33 -55.97 -3.16
CA GLU A 129 37.82 -55.50 -4.46
C GLU A 129 37.01 -54.28 -4.96
N CYS A 130 35.69 -54.26 -4.74
CA CYS A 130 34.85 -53.10 -5.04
C CYS A 130 35.17 -51.90 -4.14
N PHE A 131 35.56 -52.14 -2.89
CA PHE A 131 35.97 -51.08 -1.96
C PHE A 131 37.33 -50.47 -2.33
N GLU A 132 38.28 -51.28 -2.77
CA GLU A 132 39.63 -50.83 -3.14
C GLU A 132 39.69 -50.17 -4.52
N HIS A 133 38.91 -50.65 -5.48
CA HIS A 133 38.96 -50.18 -6.87
C HIS A 133 37.82 -49.22 -7.23
N GLY A 134 36.80 -49.09 -6.37
CA GLY A 134 35.65 -48.24 -6.63
C GLY A 134 34.73 -48.78 -7.72
N VAL A 135 33.44 -48.51 -7.59
CA VAL A 135 32.39 -48.86 -8.55
C VAL A 135 32.12 -47.67 -9.48
N VAL A 136 32.19 -47.91 -10.79
CA VAL A 136 31.98 -46.90 -11.85
C VAL A 136 30.55 -46.91 -12.37
N ASP A 137 29.97 -48.10 -12.53
CA ASP A 137 28.62 -48.26 -13.08
C ASP A 137 27.91 -49.45 -12.45
N CYS A 138 26.58 -49.43 -12.49
CA CYS A 138 25.77 -50.56 -12.06
C CYS A 138 24.47 -50.68 -12.87
N VAL A 139 24.11 -51.93 -13.15
CA VAL A 139 22.92 -52.31 -13.88
C VAL A 139 22.06 -53.20 -12.99
N PHE A 140 20.78 -52.85 -12.88
CA PHE A 140 19.81 -53.53 -12.03
C PHE A 140 18.78 -54.26 -12.89
N TRP A 141 18.29 -55.39 -12.39
CA TRP A 141 17.11 -56.09 -12.88
C TRP A 141 16.27 -56.53 -11.67
N GLY A 142 14.96 -56.76 -11.83
CA GLY A 142 14.01 -57.19 -10.79
C GLY A 142 14.50 -57.11 -9.35
N ASN A 143 15.16 -58.17 -8.88
CA ASN A 143 15.74 -58.30 -7.54
C ASN A 143 17.27 -58.46 -7.50
N GLY A 144 18.03 -58.17 -8.56
CA GLY A 144 19.49 -58.32 -8.59
C GLY A 144 20.22 -57.11 -9.17
N MET A 145 21.55 -57.15 -9.11
CA MET A 145 22.39 -56.15 -9.77
C MET A 145 23.76 -56.66 -10.17
N VAL A 146 24.36 -55.96 -11.12
CA VAL A 146 25.75 -56.08 -11.52
C VAL A 146 26.42 -54.73 -11.35
N CYS A 147 27.65 -54.73 -10.86
CA CYS A 147 28.48 -53.53 -10.79
C CYS A 147 29.82 -53.74 -11.50
N ILE A 148 30.33 -52.67 -12.09
CA ILE A 148 31.60 -52.63 -12.81
C ILE A 148 32.55 -51.70 -12.06
N THR A 149 33.76 -52.17 -11.80
CA THR A 149 34.79 -51.40 -11.07
C THR A 149 35.65 -50.53 -12.00
N GLU A 150 36.50 -49.66 -11.45
CA GLU A 150 37.46 -48.86 -12.25
C GLU A 150 38.48 -49.72 -13.03
N ARG A 151 38.69 -50.97 -12.60
CA ARG A 151 39.51 -51.96 -13.32
C ARG A 151 38.70 -52.84 -14.27
N PHE A 152 37.48 -52.44 -14.60
CA PHE A 152 36.54 -53.16 -15.49
C PHE A 152 36.19 -54.59 -15.04
N GLN A 153 36.45 -54.93 -13.77
CA GLN A 153 36.01 -56.19 -13.18
C GLN A 153 34.53 -56.12 -12.83
N ILE A 154 33.84 -57.23 -13.00
CA ILE A 154 32.38 -57.32 -12.91
C ILE A 154 31.98 -58.19 -11.72
N PHE A 155 31.13 -57.63 -10.87
CA PHE A 155 30.57 -58.33 -9.70
C PHE A 155 29.05 -58.34 -9.77
N CYS A 156 28.45 -59.45 -9.40
CA CYS A 156 27.02 -59.69 -9.42
C CYS A 156 26.48 -59.92 -8.01
N VAL A 157 25.24 -59.49 -7.76
CA VAL A 157 24.38 -60.00 -6.70
C VAL A 157 23.12 -60.49 -7.38
N PRO A 158 22.94 -61.82 -7.53
CA PRO A 158 21.84 -62.40 -8.28
C PRO A 158 20.46 -62.07 -7.67
N ASP A 159 20.39 -62.05 -6.33
CA ASP A 159 19.17 -61.75 -5.58
C ASP A 159 19.48 -60.97 -4.28
N PHE A 160 18.83 -59.81 -4.09
CA PHE A 160 18.94 -58.98 -2.89
C PHE A 160 18.32 -59.63 -1.63
N LYS A 161 17.49 -60.67 -1.77
CA LYS A 161 17.01 -61.47 -0.63
C LYS A 161 18.15 -62.25 0.02
N ASN A 162 19.09 -62.73 -0.78
CA ASN A 162 20.31 -63.38 -0.32
C ASN A 162 21.54 -62.69 -0.95
N PRO A 163 21.95 -61.52 -0.42
CA PRO A 163 22.93 -60.65 -1.07
C PRO A 163 24.36 -61.18 -0.90
N VAL A 164 24.69 -62.23 -1.65
CA VAL A 164 26.04 -62.79 -1.74
C VAL A 164 26.68 -62.29 -3.05
N PRO A 165 27.70 -61.41 -2.97
CA PRO A 165 28.42 -60.97 -4.16
C PRO A 165 29.19 -62.14 -4.80
N CYS A 166 28.98 -62.33 -6.10
CA CYS A 166 29.75 -63.21 -6.98
C CYS A 166 30.63 -62.38 -7.91
N ARG A 167 31.80 -62.89 -8.26
CA ARG A 167 32.68 -62.28 -9.26
C ARG A 167 32.50 -63.03 -10.58
N LEU A 168 32.26 -62.31 -11.66
CA LEU A 168 32.17 -62.92 -12.99
C LEU A 168 33.55 -63.07 -13.63
N SER A 169 33.62 -63.84 -14.72
CA SER A 169 34.84 -64.01 -15.50
C SER A 169 35.36 -62.67 -16.02
N ASP A 170 36.69 -62.53 -16.07
CA ASP A 170 37.34 -61.29 -16.49
C ASP A 170 37.14 -61.07 -18.00
N PRO A 171 36.49 -59.97 -18.42
CA PRO A 171 36.27 -59.68 -19.84
C PRO A 171 37.55 -59.33 -20.61
N GLY A 172 38.67 -59.02 -19.94
CA GLY A 172 39.95 -58.74 -20.59
C GLY A 172 39.94 -57.46 -21.44
N ILE A 173 39.16 -56.45 -21.05
CA ILE A 173 39.03 -55.18 -21.77
C ILE A 173 39.94 -54.09 -21.20
N ASP A 174 40.57 -53.31 -22.07
CA ASP A 174 41.47 -52.20 -21.69
C ASP A 174 40.74 -50.84 -21.57
N GLU A 175 39.55 -50.73 -22.15
CA GLU A 175 38.70 -49.53 -22.14
C GLU A 175 37.29 -49.85 -21.62
N TYR A 176 36.61 -48.82 -21.10
CA TYR A 176 35.24 -48.95 -20.61
C TYR A 176 34.28 -49.34 -21.75
N PRO A 177 33.36 -50.31 -21.55
CA PRO A 177 32.45 -50.75 -22.60
C PRO A 177 31.51 -49.63 -23.05
N LEU A 178 31.19 -49.60 -24.35
CA LEU A 178 30.31 -48.58 -24.93
C LEU A 178 28.90 -48.61 -24.31
N CYS A 179 28.42 -49.80 -24.01
CA CYS A 179 27.17 -50.02 -23.30
C CYS A 179 27.15 -51.38 -22.59
N VAL A 180 26.31 -51.48 -21.57
CA VAL A 180 26.16 -52.67 -20.72
C VAL A 180 24.67 -52.98 -20.60
N ALA A 181 24.34 -54.26 -20.71
CA ALA A 181 23.00 -54.77 -20.43
C ALA A 181 23.09 -56.11 -19.71
N VAL A 182 22.06 -56.48 -18.97
CA VAL A 182 22.01 -57.75 -18.22
C VAL A 182 20.77 -58.52 -18.62
N ILE A 183 20.92 -59.83 -18.79
CA ILE A 183 19.82 -60.77 -18.94
C ILE A 183 19.53 -61.33 -17.55
N ASP A 184 18.27 -61.21 -17.13
CA ASP A 184 17.83 -61.70 -15.83
C ASP A 184 18.03 -63.23 -15.76
N PRO A 185 18.68 -63.76 -14.70
CA PRO A 185 18.93 -65.20 -14.54
C PRO A 185 17.67 -66.06 -14.71
N GLN A 186 16.47 -65.55 -14.40
CA GLN A 186 15.22 -66.29 -14.60
C GLN A 186 14.90 -66.61 -16.08
N TYR A 187 15.55 -65.92 -17.02
CA TYR A 187 15.36 -66.10 -18.47
C TYR A 187 16.58 -66.70 -19.18
N THR A 188 17.66 -66.96 -18.46
CA THR A 188 18.85 -67.64 -18.98
C THR A 188 18.65 -69.15 -19.00
N MET A 189 19.40 -69.85 -19.84
CA MET A 189 19.38 -71.33 -19.85
C MET A 189 20.23 -71.93 -18.74
N SER A 190 21.29 -71.22 -18.32
CA SER A 190 22.19 -71.60 -17.23
C SER A 190 21.57 -71.37 -15.85
N GLY A 191 20.60 -70.44 -15.74
CA GLY A 191 20.08 -69.95 -14.46
C GLY A 191 21.02 -68.94 -13.79
N ASN A 192 22.13 -68.59 -14.45
CA ASN A 192 23.14 -67.65 -13.98
C ASN A 192 22.93 -66.26 -14.58
N VAL A 193 23.61 -65.26 -14.03
CA VAL A 193 23.53 -63.89 -14.55
C VAL A 193 24.40 -63.78 -15.80
N GLU A 194 23.78 -63.37 -16.91
CA GLU A 194 24.44 -63.16 -18.21
C GLU A 194 24.59 -61.64 -18.47
N VAL A 195 25.83 -61.16 -18.57
CA VAL A 195 26.13 -59.73 -18.78
C VAL A 195 26.62 -59.48 -20.21
N LEU A 196 25.94 -58.59 -20.93
CA LEU A 196 26.29 -58.18 -22.30
C LEU A 196 27.06 -56.86 -22.28
N LEU A 197 28.29 -56.87 -22.79
CA LEU A 197 29.16 -55.70 -22.94
C LEU A 197 29.36 -55.36 -24.41
N GLY A 198 28.97 -54.15 -24.83
CA GLY A 198 29.28 -53.66 -26.17
C GLY A 198 30.72 -53.16 -26.24
N VAL A 199 31.56 -53.85 -27.02
CA VAL A 199 32.99 -53.54 -27.16
C VAL A 199 33.33 -53.45 -28.64
N GLY A 200 33.75 -52.27 -29.09
CA GLY A 200 34.01 -52.04 -30.51
C GLY A 200 32.79 -52.42 -31.37
N ASP A 201 32.98 -53.32 -32.33
CA ASP A 201 31.97 -53.78 -33.29
C ASP A 201 31.23 -55.07 -32.89
N HIS A 202 31.46 -55.59 -31.68
CA HIS A 202 30.89 -56.85 -31.19
C HIS A 202 30.39 -56.72 -29.74
N VAL A 203 29.81 -57.80 -29.22
CA VAL A 203 29.31 -57.90 -27.84
C VAL A 203 29.99 -59.05 -27.12
N LEU A 204 30.46 -58.83 -25.90
CA LEU A 204 30.95 -59.88 -25.01
C LEU A 204 29.83 -60.28 -24.06
N LEU A 205 29.48 -61.56 -24.06
CA LEU A 205 28.64 -62.20 -23.06
C LEU A 205 29.55 -62.73 -21.95
N VAL A 206 29.39 -62.19 -20.75
CA VAL A 206 30.19 -62.53 -19.57
C VAL A 206 29.30 -63.26 -18.56
N GLU A 207 29.71 -64.48 -18.22
CA GLU A 207 29.11 -65.33 -17.19
C GLU A 207 30.13 -65.63 -16.08
N GLU A 208 29.72 -66.40 -15.07
CA GLU A 208 30.64 -66.88 -14.04
C GLU A 208 31.67 -67.84 -14.64
N ASP A 209 31.22 -68.76 -15.51
CA ASP A 209 32.02 -69.86 -16.06
C ASP A 209 32.85 -69.49 -17.31
N GLY A 210 32.66 -68.32 -17.90
CA GLY A 210 33.45 -67.87 -19.04
C GLY A 210 32.94 -66.61 -19.75
N VAL A 211 33.63 -66.23 -20.83
CA VAL A 211 33.30 -65.09 -21.69
C VAL A 211 33.15 -65.57 -23.14
N GLN A 212 32.06 -65.20 -23.78
CA GLN A 212 31.75 -65.53 -25.17
C GLN A 212 31.61 -64.26 -26.03
N GLN A 213 32.15 -64.27 -27.24
CA GLN A 213 31.99 -63.18 -28.20
C GLN A 213 30.77 -63.42 -29.12
N LEU A 214 29.90 -62.42 -29.24
CA LEU A 214 28.65 -62.43 -30.00
C LEU A 214 28.56 -61.22 -30.94
N GLY A 215 27.78 -61.35 -32.02
CA GLY A 215 27.35 -60.20 -32.83
C GLY A 215 28.45 -59.43 -33.57
N VAL A 216 29.51 -60.11 -34.01
CA VAL A 216 30.65 -59.50 -34.71
C VAL A 216 30.21 -58.79 -36.00
N GLY A 217 30.62 -57.53 -36.17
CA GLY A 217 30.35 -56.72 -37.38
C GLY A 217 28.96 -56.08 -37.44
N VAL A 218 28.15 -56.22 -36.38
CA VAL A 218 26.83 -55.58 -36.28
C VAL A 218 26.91 -54.27 -35.50
N GLY A 219 27.94 -54.09 -34.68
CA GLY A 219 28.22 -52.87 -33.92
C GLY A 219 28.97 -51.79 -34.74
N PRO A 220 29.37 -50.67 -34.11
CA PRO A 220 29.38 -50.44 -32.67
C PRO A 220 28.02 -50.04 -32.08
N PHE A 221 27.68 -50.66 -30.94
CA PHE A 221 26.44 -50.39 -30.21
C PHE A 221 26.65 -49.27 -29.18
N GLN A 222 25.87 -48.19 -29.29
CA GLN A 222 25.88 -47.08 -28.33
C GLN A 222 25.00 -47.36 -27.10
N LYS A 223 23.90 -48.08 -27.29
CA LYS A 223 22.99 -48.49 -26.21
C LYS A 223 22.35 -49.84 -26.51
N MET A 224 22.14 -50.60 -25.44
CA MET A 224 21.50 -51.91 -25.45
C MET A 224 20.43 -51.97 -24.36
N ALA A 225 19.29 -52.60 -24.65
CA ALA A 225 18.23 -52.85 -23.68
C ALA A 225 17.63 -54.24 -23.91
N VAL A 226 17.70 -55.09 -22.89
CA VAL A 226 17.10 -56.42 -22.93
C VAL A 226 15.59 -56.31 -22.67
N SER A 227 14.82 -57.06 -23.43
CA SER A 227 13.37 -57.17 -23.24
C SER A 227 13.01 -57.87 -21.92
N GLN A 228 11.82 -57.57 -21.39
CA GLN A 228 11.36 -58.08 -20.09
C GLN A 228 11.20 -59.61 -20.02
N ASN A 229 11.26 -60.32 -21.16
CA ASN A 229 11.22 -61.79 -21.19
C ASN A 229 12.60 -62.41 -21.51
N GLY A 230 13.66 -61.60 -21.57
CA GLY A 230 15.04 -62.03 -21.85
C GLY A 230 15.31 -62.50 -23.28
N LYS A 231 14.32 -62.49 -24.19
CA LYS A 231 14.46 -63.10 -25.54
C LYS A 231 14.97 -62.15 -26.61
N TYR A 232 14.63 -60.87 -26.47
CA TYR A 232 14.95 -59.84 -27.44
C TYR A 232 15.88 -58.79 -26.84
N LEU A 233 16.76 -58.26 -27.68
CA LEU A 233 17.67 -57.18 -27.39
C LEU A 233 17.41 -56.03 -28.37
N ALA A 234 17.05 -54.87 -27.84
CA ALA A 234 16.98 -53.63 -28.61
C ALA A 234 18.34 -52.93 -28.54
N THR A 235 18.94 -52.63 -29.69
CA THR A 235 20.25 -51.98 -29.78
C THR A 235 20.16 -50.74 -30.66
N PHE A 236 20.93 -49.71 -30.30
CA PHE A 236 21.11 -48.50 -31.10
C PHE A 236 22.57 -48.43 -31.54
N THR A 237 22.80 -48.51 -32.84
CA THR A 237 24.15 -48.50 -33.42
C THR A 237 24.63 -47.08 -33.66
N HIS A 238 25.95 -46.90 -33.76
CA HIS A 238 26.55 -45.58 -33.98
C HIS A 238 26.15 -44.93 -35.30
N ASP A 239 25.83 -45.73 -36.32
CA ASP A 239 25.33 -45.26 -37.62
C ASP A 239 23.83 -44.90 -37.61
N GLY A 240 23.19 -44.85 -36.43
CA GLY A 240 21.83 -44.37 -36.28
C GLY A 240 20.77 -45.42 -36.63
N ARG A 241 21.10 -46.71 -36.61
CA ARG A 241 20.11 -47.78 -36.79
C ARG A 241 19.59 -48.27 -35.43
N LEU A 242 18.29 -48.51 -35.37
CA LEU A 242 17.63 -49.20 -34.28
C LEU A 242 17.40 -50.65 -34.70
N LEU A 243 18.05 -51.59 -34.02
CA LEU A 243 17.94 -53.02 -34.28
C LEU A 243 17.22 -53.71 -33.13
N VAL A 244 16.31 -54.64 -33.42
CA VAL A 244 15.80 -55.61 -32.45
C VAL A 244 16.29 -56.98 -32.86
N ILE A 245 17.11 -57.59 -32.02
CA ILE A 245 17.83 -58.85 -32.27
C ILE A 245 17.38 -59.86 -31.21
N LEU A 246 17.48 -61.17 -31.49
CA LEU A 246 17.44 -62.18 -30.44
C LEU A 246 18.68 -62.06 -29.54
N THR A 247 18.56 -62.37 -28.24
CA THR A 247 19.68 -62.26 -27.28
C THR A 247 20.86 -63.17 -27.58
N ASP A 248 20.64 -64.26 -28.31
CA ASP A 248 21.67 -65.16 -28.85
C ASP A 248 22.35 -64.62 -30.14
N PHE A 249 21.96 -63.42 -30.60
CA PHE A 249 22.40 -62.80 -31.85
C PHE A 249 22.17 -63.65 -33.12
N SER A 250 21.31 -64.68 -33.04
CA SER A 250 21.05 -65.58 -34.17
C SER A 250 20.28 -64.92 -35.31
N LYS A 251 19.45 -63.92 -35.00
CA LYS A 251 18.59 -63.24 -35.97
C LYS A 251 18.27 -61.80 -35.58
N ILE A 252 18.38 -60.91 -36.57
CA ILE A 252 17.82 -59.55 -36.53
C ILE A 252 16.33 -59.65 -36.91
N ILE A 253 15.46 -59.23 -36.01
CA ILE A 253 14.00 -59.28 -36.18
C ILE A 253 13.48 -58.01 -36.82
N PHE A 254 14.09 -56.88 -36.47
CA PHE A 254 13.71 -55.56 -36.93
C PHE A 254 14.94 -54.69 -37.08
N GLU A 255 14.99 -53.93 -38.17
CA GLU A 255 16.01 -52.95 -38.46
C GLU A 255 15.32 -51.68 -38.97
N TYR A 256 15.69 -50.55 -38.38
CA TYR A 256 15.17 -49.25 -38.77
C TYR A 256 16.26 -48.19 -38.76
N THR A 257 16.44 -47.52 -39.89
CA THR A 257 17.36 -46.39 -40.04
C THR A 257 16.70 -45.12 -39.50
N CYS A 258 17.29 -44.53 -38.45
CA CYS A 258 16.87 -43.23 -37.95
C CYS A 258 17.45 -42.13 -38.86
N GLU A 259 16.82 -41.87 -40.01
CA GLU A 259 17.21 -40.87 -41.05
C GLU A 259 17.27 -39.41 -40.55
N ALA A 260 17.02 -39.15 -39.27
CA ALA A 260 16.93 -37.80 -38.73
C ALA A 260 18.28 -37.06 -38.74
N ASP A 261 19.41 -37.75 -38.50
CA ASP A 261 20.73 -37.09 -38.42
C ASP A 261 21.32 -36.77 -39.81
N GLU A 262 21.12 -37.65 -40.80
CA GLU A 262 21.56 -37.38 -42.19
C GLU A 262 20.79 -36.22 -42.82
N ASN A 263 19.46 -36.19 -42.64
CA ASN A 263 18.62 -35.09 -43.12
C ASN A 263 18.95 -33.75 -42.42
N LEU A 264 19.28 -33.78 -41.13
CA LEU A 264 19.74 -32.58 -40.40
C LEU A 264 21.12 -32.10 -40.88
N ARG A 265 22.04 -33.01 -41.20
CA ARG A 265 23.36 -32.66 -41.76
C ARG A 265 23.25 -32.05 -43.15
N LEU A 266 22.35 -32.57 -44.00
CA LEU A 266 22.06 -32.03 -45.34
C LEU A 266 21.48 -30.61 -45.30
N ILE A 267 20.64 -30.30 -44.30
CA ILE A 267 19.93 -29.01 -44.18
C ILE A 267 20.70 -28.02 -43.29
N ARG A 268 21.87 -28.39 -42.73
CA ARG A 268 22.58 -27.58 -41.72
C ARG A 268 22.85 -26.13 -42.14
N SER A 269 23.10 -25.87 -43.42
CA SER A 269 23.33 -24.51 -43.96
C SER A 269 22.06 -23.67 -44.08
N SER A 270 20.90 -24.28 -44.30
CA SER A 270 19.59 -23.62 -44.46
C SER A 270 18.64 -23.88 -43.29
N LEU A 271 19.12 -24.49 -42.21
CA LEU A 271 18.30 -24.93 -41.07
C LEU A 271 17.61 -23.76 -40.37
N ALA A 272 18.27 -22.60 -40.25
CA ALA A 272 17.67 -21.41 -39.65
C ALA A 272 16.47 -20.90 -40.47
N GLU A 273 16.61 -20.84 -41.80
CA GLU A 273 15.55 -20.43 -42.73
C GLU A 273 14.41 -21.47 -42.77
N ALA A 274 14.73 -22.77 -42.72
CA ALA A 274 13.74 -23.84 -42.64
C ALA A 274 12.91 -23.77 -41.34
N VAL A 275 13.56 -23.44 -40.22
CA VAL A 275 12.87 -23.25 -38.93
C VAL A 275 11.96 -22.01 -38.99
N GLU A 276 12.44 -20.90 -39.54
CA GLU A 276 11.64 -19.67 -39.70
C GLU A 276 10.42 -19.90 -40.61
N THR A 277 10.62 -20.50 -41.78
CA THR A 277 9.52 -20.83 -42.72
C THR A 277 8.50 -21.80 -42.11
N CYS A 278 8.91 -22.76 -41.29
CA CYS A 278 7.99 -23.62 -40.54
C CYS A 278 7.18 -22.86 -39.49
N ILE A 279 7.77 -21.87 -38.82
CA ILE A 279 7.06 -21.02 -37.84
C ILE A 279 6.05 -20.13 -38.56
N ASP A 280 6.44 -19.50 -39.67
CA ASP A 280 5.56 -18.65 -40.46
C ASP A 280 4.43 -19.45 -41.14
N ALA A 281 4.74 -20.61 -41.72
CA ALA A 281 3.74 -21.51 -42.29
C ALA A 281 2.71 -21.94 -41.24
N ALA A 282 3.16 -22.23 -40.01
CA ALA A 282 2.24 -22.52 -38.90
C ALA A 282 1.30 -21.35 -38.60
N GLY A 283 1.75 -20.11 -38.75
CA GLY A 283 0.93 -18.90 -38.60
C GLY A 283 -0.19 -18.76 -39.63
N HIS A 284 0.04 -19.24 -40.86
CA HIS A 284 -0.91 -19.18 -41.97
C HIS A 284 -1.90 -20.35 -42.01
N GLU A 285 -1.57 -21.46 -41.36
CA GLU A 285 -2.44 -22.63 -41.29
C GLU A 285 -3.62 -22.44 -40.32
N PHE A 286 -4.74 -23.09 -40.64
CA PHE A 286 -5.96 -23.10 -39.79
C PHE A 286 -6.17 -24.42 -39.05
N ASP A 287 -5.65 -25.53 -39.59
CA ASP A 287 -5.74 -26.84 -38.94
C ASP A 287 -4.75 -26.95 -37.77
N VAL A 288 -5.29 -27.16 -36.58
CA VAL A 288 -4.52 -27.31 -35.33
C VAL A 288 -3.56 -28.49 -35.39
N SER A 289 -3.89 -29.56 -36.11
CA SER A 289 -3.00 -30.72 -36.27
C SER A 289 -1.74 -30.34 -37.05
N ARG A 290 -1.91 -29.68 -38.21
CA ARG A 290 -0.81 -29.19 -39.05
C ARG A 290 0.04 -28.12 -38.37
N GLN A 291 -0.59 -27.15 -37.70
CA GLN A 291 0.13 -26.15 -36.90
C GLN A 291 1.04 -26.81 -35.84
N ARG A 292 0.54 -27.84 -35.13
CA ARG A 292 1.33 -28.57 -34.13
C ARG A 292 2.50 -29.31 -34.76
N THR A 293 2.28 -29.95 -35.91
CA THR A 293 3.36 -30.66 -36.63
C THR A 293 4.45 -29.69 -37.08
N LEU A 294 4.09 -28.55 -37.67
CA LEU A 294 5.02 -27.51 -38.09
C LEU A 294 5.80 -26.90 -36.92
N LEU A 295 5.12 -26.58 -35.81
CA LEU A 295 5.79 -26.07 -34.60
C LEU A 295 6.68 -27.11 -33.93
N ARG A 296 6.35 -28.41 -34.00
CA ARG A 296 7.21 -29.49 -33.51
C ARG A 296 8.46 -29.63 -34.37
N ALA A 297 8.32 -29.55 -35.70
CA ALA A 297 9.44 -29.55 -36.63
C ALA A 297 10.36 -28.35 -36.37
N ALA A 298 9.81 -27.14 -36.23
CA ALA A 298 10.55 -25.94 -35.88
C ALA A 298 11.24 -26.05 -34.50
N SER A 299 10.57 -26.61 -33.49
CA SER A 299 11.16 -26.81 -32.17
C SER A 299 12.31 -27.82 -32.18
N TYR A 300 12.21 -28.84 -33.02
CA TYR A 300 13.27 -29.84 -33.21
C TYR A 300 14.47 -29.21 -33.94
N GLY A 301 14.26 -28.55 -35.08
CA GLY A 301 15.33 -27.87 -35.82
C GLY A 301 16.04 -26.78 -35.01
N ARG A 302 15.29 -26.03 -34.19
CA ARG A 302 15.86 -25.01 -33.29
C ARG A 302 16.88 -25.58 -32.30
N ALA A 303 16.74 -26.83 -31.87
CA ALA A 303 17.68 -27.45 -30.92
C ALA A 303 19.10 -27.58 -31.49
N PHE A 304 19.23 -27.56 -32.83
CA PHE A 304 20.50 -27.69 -33.54
C PHE A 304 21.03 -26.36 -34.11
N CYS A 305 20.27 -25.26 -33.95
CA CYS A 305 20.68 -23.90 -34.34
C CYS A 305 21.35 -23.17 -33.17
N SER A 306 22.59 -22.71 -33.35
CA SER A 306 23.32 -21.94 -32.33
C SER A 306 22.86 -20.48 -32.20
N GLN A 307 22.23 -19.90 -33.23
CA GLN A 307 21.89 -18.46 -33.32
C GLN A 307 20.43 -18.20 -33.77
N PHE A 308 19.43 -18.82 -33.14
CA PHE A 308 18.01 -18.53 -33.46
C PHE A 308 17.37 -17.58 -32.42
N PRO A 309 16.62 -16.54 -32.84
CA PRO A 309 15.93 -15.65 -31.92
C PRO A 309 14.88 -16.40 -31.09
N ARG A 310 15.07 -16.43 -29.76
CA ARG A 310 14.21 -17.20 -28.84
C ARG A 310 12.78 -16.68 -28.78
N ASP A 311 12.58 -15.41 -29.05
CA ASP A 311 11.30 -14.72 -28.88
C ASP A 311 10.30 -15.03 -30.00
N HIS A 312 10.77 -15.22 -31.23
CA HIS A 312 9.89 -15.38 -32.40
C HIS A 312 9.02 -16.65 -32.32
N PHE A 313 9.61 -17.78 -31.93
CA PHE A 313 8.86 -19.04 -31.72
C PHE A 313 7.83 -18.91 -30.58
N GLN A 314 8.22 -18.23 -29.49
CA GLN A 314 7.34 -18.03 -28.34
C GLN A 314 6.16 -17.11 -28.69
N GLU A 315 6.42 -16.06 -29.45
CA GLU A 315 5.41 -15.12 -29.93
C GLU A 315 4.41 -15.80 -30.86
N MET A 316 4.87 -16.57 -31.85
CA MET A 316 3.98 -17.31 -32.75
C MET A 316 3.09 -18.29 -31.98
N CYS A 317 3.65 -19.01 -30.99
CA CYS A 317 2.87 -19.90 -30.14
C CYS A 317 1.79 -19.15 -29.33
N LYS A 318 2.10 -17.94 -28.83
CA LYS A 318 1.13 -17.09 -28.13
C LYS A 318 -0.01 -16.67 -29.07
N ILE A 319 0.33 -16.18 -30.26
CA ILE A 319 -0.62 -15.72 -31.28
C ILE A 319 -1.54 -16.87 -31.72
N LEU A 320 -0.97 -18.03 -32.05
CA LEU A 320 -1.75 -19.20 -32.50
C LEU A 320 -2.71 -19.71 -31.43
N ARG A 321 -2.36 -19.66 -30.15
CA ARG A 321 -3.28 -20.02 -29.07
C ARG A 321 -4.48 -19.09 -29.00
N VAL A 322 -4.25 -17.78 -29.15
CA VAL A 322 -5.33 -16.77 -29.18
C VAL A 322 -6.20 -16.97 -30.42
N LEU A 323 -5.59 -17.12 -31.59
CA LEU A 323 -6.29 -17.34 -32.86
C LEU A 323 -7.14 -18.61 -32.81
N ASN A 324 -6.60 -19.73 -32.35
CA ASN A 324 -7.34 -20.99 -32.27
C ASN A 324 -8.48 -20.95 -31.26
N ALA A 325 -8.32 -20.23 -30.14
CA ALA A 325 -9.40 -20.03 -29.19
C ALA A 325 -10.57 -19.28 -29.85
N VAL A 326 -10.25 -18.20 -30.58
CA VAL A 326 -11.20 -17.30 -31.23
C VAL A 326 -11.85 -17.90 -32.48
N ARG A 327 -11.14 -18.80 -33.17
CA ARG A 327 -11.63 -19.58 -34.33
C ARG A 327 -12.55 -20.73 -33.93
N ASN A 328 -12.59 -21.12 -32.66
CA ASN A 328 -13.46 -22.20 -32.20
C ASN A 328 -14.92 -21.91 -32.60
N HIS A 329 -15.68 -22.94 -32.97
CA HIS A 329 -17.04 -22.81 -33.50
C HIS A 329 -18.01 -22.12 -32.52
N GLU A 330 -17.73 -22.19 -31.21
CA GLU A 330 -18.53 -21.51 -30.17
C GLU A 330 -18.36 -19.98 -30.16
N ILE A 331 -17.24 -19.47 -30.68
CA ILE A 331 -16.93 -18.04 -30.77
C ILE A 331 -17.11 -17.53 -32.21
N GLY A 332 -16.70 -18.32 -33.19
CA GLY A 332 -17.03 -18.11 -34.60
C GLY A 332 -16.28 -16.95 -35.28
N ILE A 333 -15.08 -16.60 -34.85
CA ILE A 333 -14.28 -15.52 -35.46
C ILE A 333 -13.09 -16.13 -36.24
N PRO A 334 -13.21 -16.35 -37.57
CA PRO A 334 -12.17 -16.97 -38.38
C PRO A 334 -11.05 -15.97 -38.75
N LEU A 335 -10.29 -15.51 -37.75
CA LEU A 335 -9.27 -14.49 -37.93
C LEU A 335 -7.97 -15.08 -38.50
N SER A 336 -7.39 -14.47 -39.53
CA SER A 336 -6.02 -14.78 -40.00
C SER A 336 -4.97 -14.05 -39.16
N ILE A 337 -3.72 -14.52 -39.20
CA ILE A 337 -2.61 -13.86 -38.48
C ILE A 337 -2.37 -12.41 -38.96
N GLN A 338 -2.51 -12.16 -40.27
CA GLN A 338 -2.36 -10.82 -40.83
C GLN A 338 -3.48 -9.89 -40.36
N GLN A 339 -4.71 -10.39 -40.33
CA GLN A 339 -5.86 -9.64 -39.81
C GLN A 339 -5.71 -9.35 -38.32
N TYR A 340 -5.19 -10.31 -37.54
CA TYR A 340 -4.88 -10.10 -36.12
C TYR A 340 -3.84 -9.02 -35.89
N LYS A 341 -2.76 -9.01 -36.68
CA LYS A 341 -1.72 -7.99 -36.61
C LYS A 341 -2.26 -6.59 -36.93
N LEU A 342 -3.15 -6.46 -37.92
CA LEU A 342 -3.80 -5.18 -38.25
C LEU A 342 -4.82 -4.74 -37.19
N LEU A 343 -5.60 -5.68 -36.68
CA LEU A 343 -6.66 -5.40 -35.71
C LEU A 343 -6.11 -5.08 -34.33
N THR A 344 -5.01 -5.72 -33.94
CA THR A 344 -4.38 -5.72 -32.61
C THR A 344 -5.16 -6.47 -31.52
N ALA A 345 -4.46 -6.96 -30.50
CA ALA A 345 -5.06 -7.72 -29.40
C ALA A 345 -6.15 -6.96 -28.61
N PRO A 346 -5.99 -5.65 -28.28
CA PRO A 346 -7.01 -4.91 -27.53
C PRO A 346 -8.35 -4.78 -28.27
N VAL A 347 -8.32 -4.57 -29.59
CA VAL A 347 -9.54 -4.45 -30.40
C VAL A 347 -10.26 -5.79 -30.51
N LEU A 348 -9.51 -6.90 -30.55
CA LEU A 348 -10.10 -8.25 -30.54
C LEU A 348 -10.84 -8.50 -29.23
N ILE A 349 -10.22 -8.12 -28.10
CA ILE A 349 -10.84 -8.17 -26.78
C ILE A 349 -12.12 -7.32 -26.78
N GLY A 350 -12.09 -6.10 -27.33
CA GLY A 350 -13.28 -5.25 -27.49
C GLY A 350 -14.42 -5.93 -28.27
N ARG A 351 -14.11 -6.61 -29.38
CA ARG A 351 -15.11 -7.38 -30.15
C ARG A 351 -15.71 -8.54 -29.35
N LEU A 352 -14.87 -9.28 -28.61
CA LEU A 352 -15.33 -10.38 -27.75
C LEU A 352 -16.22 -9.88 -26.61
N ILE A 353 -15.88 -8.73 -26.03
CA ILE A 353 -16.69 -8.07 -25.00
C ILE A 353 -18.07 -7.69 -25.55
N ASN A 354 -18.13 -7.05 -26.72
CA ASN A 354 -19.40 -6.67 -27.36
C ASN A 354 -20.27 -7.87 -27.73
N ALA A 355 -19.65 -9.02 -28.02
CA ALA A 355 -20.33 -10.28 -28.28
C ALA A 355 -20.71 -11.05 -26.99
N ASN A 356 -20.54 -10.47 -25.81
CA ASN A 356 -20.78 -11.07 -24.48
C ASN A 356 -19.92 -12.30 -24.16
N HIS A 357 -18.82 -12.54 -24.88
CA HIS A 357 -17.86 -13.63 -24.61
C HIS A 357 -16.81 -13.22 -23.57
N HIS A 358 -17.25 -12.72 -22.40
CA HIS A 358 -16.39 -12.15 -21.37
C HIS A 358 -15.34 -13.11 -20.80
N LEU A 359 -15.67 -14.40 -20.66
CA LEU A 359 -14.74 -15.41 -20.11
C LEU A 359 -13.53 -15.61 -21.01
N VAL A 360 -13.74 -15.67 -22.34
CA VAL A 360 -12.65 -15.86 -23.29
C VAL A 360 -11.83 -14.57 -23.40
N ALA A 361 -12.49 -13.42 -23.42
CA ALA A 361 -11.81 -12.12 -23.36
C ALA A 361 -10.89 -12.00 -22.13
N LEU A 362 -11.38 -12.38 -20.94
CA LEU A 362 -10.60 -12.35 -19.70
C LEU A 362 -9.36 -13.25 -19.79
N ARG A 363 -9.55 -14.50 -20.22
CA ARG A 363 -8.43 -15.46 -20.35
C ARG A 363 -7.39 -15.00 -21.37
N ILE A 364 -7.82 -14.39 -22.47
CA ILE A 364 -6.90 -13.84 -23.48
C ILE A 364 -6.14 -12.64 -22.91
N SER A 365 -6.81 -11.74 -22.18
CA SER A 365 -6.16 -10.60 -21.53
C SER A 365 -5.11 -11.05 -20.50
N GLU A 366 -5.45 -11.98 -19.61
CA GLU A 366 -4.52 -12.56 -18.64
C GLU A 366 -3.33 -13.25 -19.34
N TYR A 367 -3.59 -13.99 -20.41
CA TYR A 367 -2.55 -14.70 -21.15
C TYR A 367 -1.57 -13.76 -21.88
N LEU A 368 -2.07 -12.63 -22.38
CA LEU A 368 -1.26 -11.61 -23.06
C LEU A 368 -0.70 -10.54 -22.11
N ASN A 369 -0.96 -10.65 -20.79
CA ASN A 369 -0.64 -9.63 -19.79
C ASN A 369 -1.23 -8.23 -20.12
N LEU A 370 -2.41 -8.20 -20.73
CA LEU A 370 -3.17 -6.98 -20.98
C LEU A 370 -4.09 -6.68 -19.79
N ASN A 371 -4.42 -5.39 -19.60
CA ASN A 371 -5.26 -4.96 -18.49
C ASN A 371 -6.69 -5.57 -18.60
N PRO A 372 -7.12 -6.41 -17.63
CA PRO A 372 -8.44 -7.05 -17.65
C PRO A 372 -9.58 -6.12 -17.19
N GLU A 373 -9.28 -4.90 -16.70
CA GLU A 373 -10.26 -3.96 -16.14
C GLU A 373 -11.44 -3.69 -17.10
N VAL A 374 -11.16 -3.47 -18.39
CA VAL A 374 -12.20 -3.17 -19.39
C VAL A 374 -13.17 -4.35 -19.57
N VAL A 375 -12.68 -5.59 -19.51
CA VAL A 375 -13.49 -6.81 -19.65
C VAL A 375 -14.43 -6.94 -18.46
N ILE A 376 -13.92 -6.76 -17.24
CA ILE A 376 -14.68 -6.94 -16.00
C ILE A 376 -15.70 -5.82 -15.84
N MET A 377 -15.33 -4.57 -16.15
CA MET A 377 -16.25 -3.42 -16.12
C MET A 377 -17.44 -3.65 -17.04
N HIS A 378 -17.20 -4.04 -18.30
CA HIS A 378 -18.29 -4.29 -19.24
C HIS A 378 -19.12 -5.52 -18.83
N TRP A 379 -18.49 -6.58 -18.31
CA TRP A 379 -19.22 -7.72 -17.76
C TRP A 379 -20.14 -7.30 -16.60
N ALA A 380 -19.67 -6.46 -15.69
CA ALA A 380 -20.46 -5.96 -14.57
C ALA A 380 -21.68 -5.16 -15.07
N CYS A 381 -21.46 -4.23 -16.01
CA CYS A 381 -22.55 -3.47 -16.63
C CYS A 381 -23.56 -4.37 -17.34
N ALA A 382 -23.10 -5.32 -18.15
CA ALA A 382 -23.95 -6.28 -18.85
C ALA A 382 -24.73 -7.16 -17.87
N LYS A 383 -24.12 -7.59 -16.76
CA LYS A 383 -24.74 -8.41 -15.73
C LYS A 383 -25.85 -7.66 -14.98
N ILE A 384 -25.63 -6.39 -14.67
CA ILE A 384 -26.62 -5.50 -14.03
C ILE A 384 -27.84 -5.34 -14.95
N THR A 385 -27.61 -5.03 -16.23
CA THR A 385 -28.70 -4.85 -17.21
C THR A 385 -29.46 -6.16 -17.48
N ALA A 386 -28.76 -7.30 -17.53
CA ALA A 386 -29.37 -8.60 -17.81
C ALA A 386 -30.14 -9.21 -16.62
N SER A 387 -29.98 -8.70 -15.40
CA SER A 387 -30.51 -9.34 -14.18
C SER A 387 -31.52 -8.47 -13.41
N PRO A 388 -32.63 -8.00 -14.00
CA PRO A 388 -33.59 -7.14 -13.32
C PRO A 388 -34.40 -7.83 -12.21
N ALA A 389 -34.43 -9.17 -12.17
CA ALA A 389 -35.20 -9.94 -11.19
C ALA A 389 -34.43 -10.30 -9.90
N ILE A 390 -33.09 -10.16 -9.88
CA ILE A 390 -32.27 -10.53 -8.71
C ILE A 390 -32.28 -9.38 -7.70
N GLN A 391 -32.43 -9.71 -6.41
CA GLN A 391 -32.32 -8.74 -5.31
C GLN A 391 -30.94 -8.07 -5.28
N ASP A 392 -30.92 -6.78 -4.94
CA ASP A 392 -29.71 -5.96 -5.01
C ASP A 392 -28.56 -6.47 -4.12
N SER A 393 -28.86 -7.01 -2.93
CA SER A 393 -27.85 -7.59 -2.02
C SER A 393 -27.15 -8.82 -2.61
N ALA A 394 -27.90 -9.75 -3.21
CA ALA A 394 -27.34 -10.95 -3.83
C ALA A 394 -26.56 -10.62 -5.12
N LEU A 395 -27.02 -9.64 -5.90
CA LEU A 395 -26.30 -9.17 -7.09
C LEU A 395 -24.97 -8.51 -6.71
N LEU A 396 -24.96 -7.74 -5.62
CA LEU A 396 -23.75 -7.12 -5.07
C LEU A 396 -22.70 -8.16 -4.68
N GLU A 397 -23.06 -9.23 -3.96
CA GLU A 397 -22.10 -10.28 -3.59
C GLU A 397 -21.43 -10.92 -4.82
N ILE A 398 -22.23 -11.22 -5.86
CA ILE A 398 -21.72 -11.78 -7.12
C ILE A 398 -20.75 -10.82 -7.82
N LEU A 399 -21.05 -9.52 -7.81
CA LEU A 399 -20.18 -8.49 -8.38
C LEU A 399 -18.89 -8.36 -7.55
N LEU A 400 -18.99 -8.26 -6.22
CA LEU A 400 -17.85 -8.10 -5.32
C LEU A 400 -16.88 -9.27 -5.37
N ASP A 401 -17.37 -10.51 -5.47
CA ASP A 401 -16.51 -11.69 -5.59
C ASP A 401 -15.65 -11.68 -6.85
N LYS A 402 -16.10 -11.03 -7.92
CA LYS A 402 -15.34 -10.87 -9.17
C LYS A 402 -14.51 -9.58 -9.20
N LEU A 403 -14.99 -8.50 -8.61
CA LEU A 403 -14.27 -7.22 -8.56
C LEU A 403 -13.06 -7.28 -7.62
N LYS A 404 -13.13 -8.04 -6.51
CA LYS A 404 -11.99 -8.27 -5.59
C LYS A 404 -10.74 -8.86 -6.27
N LEU A 405 -10.90 -9.53 -7.42
CA LEU A 405 -9.80 -10.14 -8.15
C LEU A 405 -8.90 -9.08 -8.84
N CYS A 406 -9.36 -7.84 -9.02
CA CYS A 406 -8.62 -6.79 -9.73
C CYS A 406 -8.60 -5.48 -8.92
N LYS A 407 -7.40 -5.05 -8.51
CA LYS A 407 -7.19 -3.93 -7.59
C LYS A 407 -7.27 -2.52 -8.22
N GLY A 408 -7.67 -2.40 -9.49
CA GLY A 408 -7.68 -1.13 -10.24
C GLY A 408 -9.03 -0.76 -10.88
N ILE A 409 -10.11 -1.48 -10.58
CA ILE A 409 -11.42 -1.22 -11.21
C ILE A 409 -12.07 -0.01 -10.55
N SER A 410 -12.56 0.95 -11.36
CA SER A 410 -13.39 2.05 -10.88
C SER A 410 -14.82 1.57 -10.61
N TYR A 411 -15.19 1.48 -9.34
CA TYR A 411 -16.56 1.11 -8.93
C TYR A 411 -17.56 2.22 -9.27
N ALA A 412 -17.11 3.48 -9.37
CA ALA A 412 -17.95 4.63 -9.71
C ALA A 412 -18.61 4.50 -11.09
N ALA A 413 -17.89 4.01 -12.10
CA ALA A 413 -18.45 3.81 -13.44
C ALA A 413 -19.54 2.71 -13.45
N ILE A 414 -19.34 1.64 -12.68
CA ILE A 414 -20.30 0.55 -12.53
C ILE A 414 -21.55 1.03 -11.77
N ALA A 415 -21.36 1.83 -10.72
CA ALA A 415 -22.45 2.41 -9.94
C ALA A 415 -23.27 3.41 -10.75
N ALA A 416 -22.64 4.26 -11.56
CA ALA A 416 -23.35 5.14 -12.49
C ALA A 416 -24.21 4.36 -13.50
N HIS A 417 -23.70 3.23 -14.01
CA HIS A 417 -24.48 2.35 -14.89
C HIS A 417 -25.65 1.67 -14.16
N ALA A 418 -25.46 1.29 -12.89
CA ALA A 418 -26.52 0.73 -12.05
C ALA A 418 -27.65 1.74 -11.78
N ASP A 419 -27.31 3.01 -11.55
CA ASP A 419 -28.27 4.10 -11.39
C ASP A 419 -29.05 4.36 -12.69
N ASN A 420 -28.36 4.47 -13.83
CA ASN A 420 -28.99 4.58 -15.15
C ASN A 420 -29.91 3.39 -15.47
N SER A 421 -29.62 2.21 -14.91
CA SER A 421 -30.47 1.02 -15.02
C SER A 421 -31.65 1.00 -14.03
N GLY A 422 -31.84 2.06 -13.24
CA GLY A 422 -32.94 2.22 -12.27
C GLY A 422 -32.67 1.60 -10.89
N ARG A 423 -31.47 1.07 -10.64
CA ARG A 423 -31.11 0.38 -9.38
C ARG A 423 -30.28 1.28 -8.45
N ARG A 424 -30.90 2.36 -7.96
CA ARG A 424 -30.25 3.37 -7.10
C ARG A 424 -29.64 2.80 -5.83
N LYS A 425 -30.34 1.89 -5.15
CA LYS A 425 -29.86 1.24 -3.92
C LYS A 425 -28.63 0.39 -4.16
N LEU A 426 -28.61 -0.37 -5.25
CA LEU A 426 -27.43 -1.14 -5.66
C LEU A 426 -26.24 -0.22 -5.97
N ALA A 427 -26.47 0.91 -6.64
CA ALA A 427 -25.41 1.88 -6.96
C ALA A 427 -24.73 2.40 -5.68
N ALA A 428 -25.52 2.77 -4.66
CA ALA A 428 -25.00 3.16 -3.35
C ALA A 428 -24.21 2.03 -2.67
N MET A 429 -24.73 0.79 -2.69
CA MET A 429 -24.06 -0.34 -2.05
C MET A 429 -22.76 -0.77 -2.75
N ILE A 430 -22.69 -0.75 -4.09
CA ILE A 430 -21.47 -1.13 -4.85
C ILE A 430 -20.30 -0.23 -4.44
N VAL A 431 -20.59 1.04 -4.27
CA VAL A 431 -19.65 2.09 -3.91
C VAL A 431 -19.14 1.93 -2.47
N ASP A 432 -20.03 1.66 -1.51
CA ASP A 432 -19.65 1.52 -0.09
C ASP A 432 -18.62 0.40 0.16
N HIS A 433 -18.53 -0.56 -0.77
CA HIS A 433 -17.67 -1.74 -0.66
C HIS A 433 -16.30 -1.63 -1.35
N GLU A 434 -15.91 -0.45 -1.87
CA GLU A 434 -14.59 -0.30 -2.50
C GLU A 434 -13.44 -0.48 -1.47
N PRO A 435 -12.51 -1.45 -1.68
CA PRO A 435 -11.44 -1.71 -0.72
C PRO A 435 -10.29 -0.71 -0.87
N HIS A 436 -10.22 0.26 0.05
CA HIS A 436 -9.23 1.32 0.02
C HIS A 436 -7.90 0.88 0.64
N SER A 437 -6.83 0.87 -0.16
CA SER A 437 -5.47 0.52 0.27
C SER A 437 -4.61 1.73 0.66
N SER A 438 -5.07 2.97 0.40
CA SER A 438 -4.39 4.20 0.82
C SER A 438 -5.33 5.41 0.96
N LYS A 439 -4.98 6.37 1.84
CA LYS A 439 -5.72 7.64 2.02
C LYS A 439 -5.76 8.50 0.75
N GLN A 440 -4.73 8.43 -0.10
CA GLN A 440 -4.68 9.23 -1.33
C GLN A 440 -5.61 8.68 -2.42
N ALA A 441 -5.75 7.36 -2.50
CA ALA A 441 -6.77 6.73 -3.36
C ALA A 441 -8.19 7.01 -2.84
N TYR A 442 -8.41 7.02 -1.52
CA TYR A 442 -9.68 7.42 -0.92
C TYR A 442 -10.08 8.85 -1.32
N ASN A 443 -9.17 9.81 -1.25
CA ASN A 443 -9.48 11.20 -1.62
C ASN A 443 -9.80 11.37 -3.11
N ALA A 444 -9.03 10.74 -4.01
CA ALA A 444 -9.31 10.78 -5.45
C ALA A 444 -10.65 10.10 -5.82
N TYR A 445 -11.04 9.08 -5.05
CA TYR A 445 -12.35 8.44 -5.16
C TYR A 445 -13.48 9.35 -4.70
N ILE A 446 -13.38 9.93 -3.50
CA ILE A 446 -14.42 10.80 -2.93
C ILE A 446 -14.73 11.98 -3.87
N VAL A 447 -13.71 12.55 -4.55
CA VAL A 447 -13.88 13.64 -5.52
C VAL A 447 -14.78 13.25 -6.70
N ASN A 448 -14.74 12.00 -7.18
CA ASN A 448 -15.63 11.51 -8.24
C ASN A 448 -16.97 10.99 -7.68
N PHE A 449 -16.95 10.53 -6.43
CA PHE A 449 -18.08 9.89 -5.76
C PHE A 449 -19.15 10.88 -5.29
N VAL A 450 -18.74 12.03 -4.72
CA VAL A 450 -19.69 13.03 -4.20
C VAL A 450 -20.59 13.60 -5.30
N PRO A 451 -20.08 13.98 -6.50
CA PRO A 451 -20.94 14.37 -7.62
C PRO A 451 -21.95 13.28 -8.03
N LEU A 452 -21.56 11.99 -7.97
CA LEU A 452 -22.44 10.87 -8.27
C LEU A 452 -23.53 10.68 -7.22
N LEU A 453 -23.22 10.79 -5.92
CA LEU A 453 -24.25 10.73 -4.88
C LEU A 453 -25.24 11.89 -5.00
N LEU A 454 -24.77 13.07 -5.38
CA LEU A 454 -25.63 14.22 -5.65
C LEU A 454 -26.57 13.96 -6.84
N SER A 455 -26.12 13.26 -7.88
CA SER A 455 -27.01 12.86 -8.98
C SER A 455 -28.02 11.77 -8.59
N ILE A 456 -27.67 10.91 -7.63
CA ILE A 456 -28.55 9.86 -7.08
C ILE A 456 -29.56 10.41 -6.04
N GLU A 457 -29.46 11.71 -5.71
CA GLU A 457 -30.28 12.41 -4.70
C GLU A 457 -30.06 11.95 -3.24
N GLU A 458 -28.96 11.23 -2.98
CA GLU A 458 -28.52 10.80 -1.65
C GLU A 458 -27.64 11.89 -0.98
N GLU A 459 -28.22 13.07 -0.80
CA GLU A 459 -27.53 14.28 -0.34
C GLU A 459 -26.90 14.15 1.06
N ASP A 460 -27.57 13.44 1.96
CA ASP A 460 -27.10 13.25 3.34
C ASP A 460 -25.86 12.36 3.41
N SER A 461 -25.82 11.32 2.58
CA SER A 461 -24.64 10.46 2.43
C SER A 461 -23.51 11.23 1.73
N ALA A 462 -23.83 12.01 0.69
CA ALA A 462 -22.86 12.83 -0.03
C ALA A 462 -22.14 13.81 0.91
N LEU A 463 -22.89 14.45 1.83
CA LEU A 463 -22.33 15.39 2.78
C LEU A 463 -21.41 14.70 3.81
N VAL A 464 -21.79 13.52 4.31
CA VAL A 464 -20.95 12.74 5.24
C VAL A 464 -19.65 12.35 4.56
N LYS A 465 -19.73 11.88 3.32
CA LYS A 465 -18.57 11.45 2.53
C LYS A 465 -17.66 12.60 2.14
N ALA A 466 -18.22 13.76 1.80
CA ALA A 466 -17.44 14.97 1.60
C ALA A 466 -16.70 15.38 2.89
N ILE A 467 -17.34 15.32 4.05
CA ILE A 467 -16.71 15.61 5.35
C ILE A 467 -15.58 14.62 5.64
N GLU A 468 -15.77 13.33 5.38
CA GLU A 468 -14.76 12.28 5.58
C GLU A 468 -13.51 12.48 4.70
N SER A 469 -13.66 13.07 3.51
CA SER A 469 -12.51 13.35 2.63
C SER A 469 -11.57 14.44 3.16
N GLY A 470 -12.10 15.32 4.01
CA GLY A 470 -11.39 16.52 4.45
C GLY A 470 -11.20 17.60 3.37
N ASP A 471 -11.75 17.42 2.17
CA ASP A 471 -11.73 18.42 1.10
C ASP A 471 -12.84 19.47 1.32
N THR A 472 -12.43 20.70 1.63
CA THR A 472 -13.35 21.81 1.88
C THR A 472 -14.17 22.19 0.65
N ASP A 473 -13.60 22.08 -0.54
CA ASP A 473 -14.27 22.49 -1.78
C ASP A 473 -15.41 21.52 -2.10
N LEU A 474 -15.18 20.23 -1.85
CA LEU A 474 -16.19 19.19 -2.03
C LEU A 474 -17.34 19.33 -1.04
N VAL A 475 -17.05 19.72 0.21
CA VAL A 475 -18.09 20.06 1.20
C VAL A 475 -18.89 21.28 0.74
N TYR A 476 -18.24 22.33 0.23
CA TYR A 476 -18.94 23.49 -0.32
C TYR A 476 -19.82 23.15 -1.52
N LEU A 477 -19.34 22.27 -2.41
CA LEU A 477 -20.11 21.80 -3.57
C LEU A 477 -21.42 21.12 -3.13
N VAL A 478 -21.36 20.23 -2.14
CA VAL A 478 -22.56 19.60 -1.57
C VAL A 478 -23.45 20.63 -0.88
N LEU A 479 -22.89 21.51 -0.07
CA LEU A 479 -23.66 22.53 0.64
C LEU A 479 -24.43 23.44 -0.32
N PHE A 480 -23.80 23.88 -1.41
CA PHE A 480 -24.47 24.73 -2.40
C PHE A 480 -25.53 23.96 -3.20
N HIS A 481 -25.31 22.67 -3.48
CA HIS A 481 -26.31 21.83 -4.12
C HIS A 481 -27.57 21.69 -3.24
N ILE A 482 -27.39 21.33 -1.97
CA ILE A 482 -28.50 21.18 -1.01
C ILE A 482 -29.20 22.52 -0.82
N TRP A 483 -28.45 23.63 -0.74
CA TRP A 483 -29.04 24.97 -0.59
C TRP A 483 -29.91 25.38 -1.77
N GLN A 484 -29.60 24.93 -2.99
CA GLN A 484 -30.42 25.21 -4.17
C GLN A 484 -31.69 24.34 -4.23
N LYS A 485 -31.61 23.07 -3.80
CA LYS A 485 -32.73 22.12 -3.88
C LYS A 485 -33.70 22.18 -2.70
N LYS A 486 -33.18 22.34 -1.47
CA LYS A 486 -34.00 22.26 -0.24
C LYS A 486 -34.39 23.64 0.29
N PRO A 487 -35.56 23.76 0.93
CA PRO A 487 -35.94 24.99 1.63
C PRO A 487 -34.96 25.28 2.78
N ALA A 488 -34.81 26.56 3.13
CA ALA A 488 -33.78 27.02 4.06
C ALA A 488 -33.83 26.35 5.44
N LEU A 489 -35.03 26.08 5.98
CA LEU A 489 -35.20 25.41 7.27
C LEU A 489 -34.67 23.98 7.29
N ASP A 490 -34.96 23.19 6.25
CA ASP A 490 -34.49 21.81 6.13
C ASP A 490 -32.97 21.79 5.96
N PHE A 491 -32.44 22.69 5.13
CA PHE A 491 -31.00 22.89 4.94
C PHE A 491 -30.29 23.25 6.26
N PHE A 492 -30.86 24.16 7.06
CA PHE A 492 -30.33 24.51 8.37
C PHE A 492 -30.32 23.33 9.34
N GLY A 493 -31.36 22.49 9.31
CA GLY A 493 -31.41 21.23 10.07
C GLY A 493 -30.29 20.26 9.66
N THR A 494 -30.14 20.02 8.36
CA THR A 494 -29.11 19.15 7.76
C THR A 494 -27.69 19.58 8.12
N ILE A 495 -27.43 20.89 8.12
CA ILE A 495 -26.13 21.47 8.48
C ILE A 495 -25.91 21.43 9.99
N ASN A 496 -26.89 21.79 10.80
CA ASN A 496 -26.71 21.89 12.24
C ASN A 496 -26.38 20.55 12.89
N ALA A 497 -26.87 19.44 12.31
CA ALA A 497 -26.49 18.08 12.72
C ALA A 497 -25.00 17.76 12.52
N ARG A 498 -24.27 18.54 11.69
CA ARG A 498 -22.90 18.25 11.26
C ARG A 498 -21.96 19.44 11.53
N PRO A 499 -21.11 19.42 12.58
CA PRO A 499 -20.31 20.57 13.01
C PRO A 499 -19.41 21.18 11.93
N LEU A 500 -18.70 20.36 11.14
CA LEU A 500 -17.78 20.88 10.11
C LEU A 500 -18.52 21.64 9.00
N ALA A 501 -19.61 21.05 8.49
CA ALA A 501 -20.47 21.68 7.49
C ALA A 501 -21.05 23.00 8.01
N ARG A 502 -21.47 23.02 9.30
CA ARG A 502 -21.95 24.22 9.98
C ARG A 502 -20.91 25.32 10.03
N ASP A 503 -19.70 25.01 10.46
CA ASP A 503 -18.66 26.01 10.67
C ASP A 503 -18.14 26.57 9.32
N LEU A 504 -18.11 25.73 8.27
CA LEU A 504 -17.83 26.16 6.90
C LEU A 504 -18.94 27.06 6.34
N PHE A 505 -20.21 26.73 6.57
CA PHE A 505 -21.34 27.57 6.18
C PHE A 505 -21.34 28.92 6.91
N ILE A 506 -21.03 28.93 8.21
CA ILE A 506 -20.88 30.18 8.99
C ILE A 506 -19.74 31.03 8.41
N SER A 507 -18.60 30.42 8.10
CA SER A 507 -17.44 31.13 7.54
C SER A 507 -17.75 31.75 6.17
N TYR A 508 -18.42 31.00 5.29
CA TYR A 508 -18.86 31.49 4.00
C TYR A 508 -19.88 32.63 4.12
N SER A 509 -20.91 32.46 4.95
CA SER A 509 -21.98 33.44 5.14
C SER A 509 -21.48 34.73 5.79
N ARG A 510 -20.46 34.67 6.66
CA ARG A 510 -19.79 35.86 7.22
C ARG A 510 -19.13 36.74 6.16
N TYR A 511 -18.65 36.13 5.07
CA TYR A 511 -17.93 36.85 4.01
C TYR A 511 -18.86 37.35 2.89
N TYR A 512 -19.80 36.52 2.43
CA TYR A 512 -20.61 36.83 1.24
C TYR A 512 -22.06 37.23 1.51
N LYS A 513 -22.75 36.60 2.47
CA LYS A 513 -24.20 36.75 2.66
C LYS A 513 -24.61 36.76 4.14
N HIS A 514 -24.55 37.95 4.74
CA HIS A 514 -24.75 38.13 6.18
C HIS A 514 -26.21 37.95 6.65
N GLU A 515 -27.20 38.19 5.80
CA GLU A 515 -28.62 38.09 6.16
C GLU A 515 -29.03 36.65 6.50
N PHE A 516 -28.66 35.68 5.64
CA PHE A 516 -28.93 34.26 5.87
C PHE A 516 -28.26 33.71 7.13
N LEU A 517 -27.15 34.32 7.57
CA LEU A 517 -26.48 33.93 8.81
C LEU A 517 -27.34 34.27 10.04
N LYS A 518 -28.09 35.39 10.00
CA LYS A 518 -29.03 35.75 11.06
C LYS A 518 -30.18 34.77 11.12
N ASP A 519 -30.78 34.45 9.97
CA ASP A 519 -31.87 33.49 9.88
C ASP A 519 -31.46 32.11 10.42
N PHE A 520 -30.24 31.67 10.08
CA PHE A 520 -29.67 30.43 10.59
C PHE A 520 -29.46 30.44 12.12
N PHE A 521 -28.95 31.54 12.68
CA PHE A 521 -28.76 31.63 14.14
C PHE A 521 -30.10 31.73 14.88
N LEU A 522 -31.08 32.43 14.32
CA LEU A 522 -32.45 32.47 14.85
C LEU A 522 -33.10 31.08 14.81
N SER A 523 -32.99 30.35 13.70
CA SER A 523 -33.59 29.02 13.58
C SER A 523 -32.91 27.97 14.48
N THR A 524 -31.64 28.16 14.81
CA THR A 524 -30.88 27.27 15.71
C THR A 524 -30.94 27.67 17.18
N GLY A 525 -31.65 28.76 17.52
CA GLY A 525 -31.79 29.26 18.88
C GLY A 525 -30.53 29.92 19.46
N ARG A 526 -29.55 30.29 18.61
CA ARG A 526 -28.31 30.97 19.01
C ARG A 526 -28.48 32.48 18.96
N LEU A 527 -29.30 33.01 19.87
CA LEU A 527 -29.66 34.43 19.93
C LEU A 527 -28.45 35.33 20.19
N GLN A 528 -27.48 34.86 20.96
CA GLN A 528 -26.25 35.59 21.28
C GLN A 528 -25.41 35.90 20.03
N ASP A 529 -25.32 34.94 19.10
CA ASP A 529 -24.56 35.11 17.87
C ASP A 529 -25.22 36.18 16.98
N VAL A 530 -26.57 36.20 16.92
CA VAL A 530 -27.33 37.25 16.23
C VAL A 530 -27.05 38.62 16.85
N ALA A 531 -27.06 38.70 18.19
CA ALA A 531 -26.80 39.95 18.90
C ALA A 531 -25.38 40.49 18.61
N PHE A 532 -24.36 39.63 18.58
CA PHE A 532 -23.00 40.03 18.17
C PHE A 532 -22.91 40.49 16.72
N LEU A 533 -23.68 39.87 15.80
CA LEU A 533 -23.75 40.33 14.41
C LEU A 533 -24.39 41.73 14.31
N LEU A 534 -25.49 41.98 15.03
CA LEU A 534 -26.14 43.29 15.08
C LEU A 534 -25.21 44.37 15.64
N LEU A 535 -24.44 44.04 16.70
CA LEU A 535 -23.40 44.93 17.19
C LEU A 535 -22.37 45.23 16.10
N LYS A 536 -21.86 44.21 15.38
CA LYS A 536 -20.89 44.40 14.30
C LYS A 536 -21.45 45.25 13.14
N GLU A 537 -22.72 45.09 12.81
CA GLU A 537 -23.41 45.95 11.83
C GLU A 537 -23.54 47.39 12.30
N SER A 538 -23.80 47.61 13.60
CA SER A 538 -23.84 48.96 14.18
C SER A 538 -22.52 49.72 13.98
N TRP A 539 -21.37 49.04 14.09
CA TRP A 539 -20.03 49.60 13.83
C TRP A 539 -19.75 49.84 12.33
N LYS A 540 -20.39 49.10 11.42
CA LYS A 540 -20.25 49.38 9.97
C LYS A 540 -20.94 50.67 9.57
N LEU A 541 -22.06 51.01 10.22
CA LEU A 541 -22.79 52.25 9.99
C LEU A 541 -22.00 53.50 10.43
N GLU A 542 -21.08 53.35 11.38
CA GLU A 542 -20.17 54.41 11.84
C GLU A 542 -19.19 54.87 10.75
N LYS A 543 -18.68 53.95 9.92
CA LYS A 543 -17.67 54.25 8.89
C LYS A 543 -18.21 55.08 7.72
N ASN A 544 -19.50 55.37 7.68
CA ASN A 544 -20.07 56.27 6.67
C ASN A 544 -19.70 57.73 7.01
N PRO A 545 -18.97 58.46 6.12
CA PRO A 545 -18.43 59.80 6.42
C PRO A 545 -19.48 60.84 6.85
N MET A 546 -20.75 60.61 6.48
CA MET A 546 -21.89 61.48 6.75
C MET A 546 -22.44 61.36 8.19
N ALA A 547 -22.01 60.36 8.96
CA ALA A 547 -22.43 60.16 10.36
C ALA A 547 -21.61 60.99 11.37
N SER A 548 -20.42 61.47 10.99
CA SER A 548 -19.48 62.17 11.89
C SER A 548 -19.81 63.65 12.16
N LYS A 549 -20.83 64.22 11.51
CA LYS A 549 -21.19 65.64 11.62
C LYS A 549 -22.62 65.81 12.11
N GLY A 550 -22.89 65.51 13.38
CA GLY A 550 -24.15 65.85 14.07
C GLY A 550 -25.43 65.36 13.37
N SER A 551 -25.34 64.27 12.61
CA SER A 551 -26.39 63.82 11.69
C SER A 551 -27.40 62.87 12.37
N PRO A 552 -28.67 62.80 11.91
CA PRO A 552 -29.70 61.88 12.42
C PRO A 552 -29.38 60.37 12.28
N LEU A 553 -28.22 60.02 11.72
CA LEU A 553 -27.74 58.66 11.46
C LEU A 553 -27.38 57.87 12.74
N HIS A 554 -27.32 58.51 13.91
CA HIS A 554 -27.16 57.79 15.18
C HIS A 554 -28.39 56.96 15.56
N GLY A 555 -29.59 57.38 15.14
CA GLY A 555 -30.83 56.66 15.44
C GLY A 555 -30.83 55.20 14.97
N PRO A 556 -30.55 54.91 13.69
CA PRO A 556 -30.43 53.54 13.18
C PRO A 556 -29.37 52.70 13.91
N ARG A 557 -28.21 53.28 14.23
CA ARG A 557 -27.13 52.59 14.97
C ARG A 557 -27.58 52.20 16.38
N ILE A 558 -28.19 53.13 17.11
CA ILE A 558 -28.72 52.91 18.46
C ILE A 558 -29.80 51.82 18.42
N ARG A 559 -30.70 51.83 17.43
CA ARG A 559 -31.75 50.80 17.31
C ARG A 559 -31.16 49.40 17.16
N LEU A 560 -30.08 49.22 16.39
CA LEU A 560 -29.40 47.93 16.26
C LEU A 560 -28.79 47.46 17.58
N ILE A 561 -28.20 48.38 18.36
CA ILE A 561 -27.64 48.07 19.68
C ILE A 561 -28.75 47.70 20.67
N GLU A 562 -29.89 48.39 20.64
CA GLU A 562 -31.07 48.06 21.46
C GLU A 562 -31.67 46.70 21.08
N GLN A 563 -31.72 46.37 19.79
CA GLN A 563 -32.12 45.04 19.35
C GLN A 563 -31.15 43.96 19.84
N ALA A 564 -29.84 44.20 19.78
CA ALA A 564 -28.83 43.30 20.33
C ALA A 564 -28.99 43.14 21.86
N GLN A 565 -29.24 44.24 22.58
CA GLN A 565 -29.50 44.24 24.02
C GLN A 565 -30.72 43.37 24.37
N LYS A 566 -31.81 43.49 23.60
CA LYS A 566 -33.02 42.71 23.79
C LYS A 566 -32.75 41.22 23.61
N LEU A 567 -32.01 40.84 22.56
CA LEU A 567 -31.63 39.45 22.33
C LEU A 567 -30.72 38.89 23.44
N PHE A 568 -29.73 39.66 23.92
CA PHE A 568 -28.91 39.23 25.07
C PHE A 568 -29.74 39.06 26.34
N SER A 569 -30.77 39.88 26.54
CA SER A 569 -31.63 39.82 27.73
C SER A 569 -32.52 38.57 27.82
N GLU A 570 -32.71 37.85 26.71
CA GLU A 570 -33.47 36.59 26.68
C GLU A 570 -32.69 35.44 27.35
N THR A 571 -31.36 35.58 27.51
CA THR A 571 -30.49 34.56 28.10
C THR A 571 -29.84 35.05 29.40
N LYS A 572 -29.85 34.23 30.45
CA LYS A 572 -29.24 34.60 31.74
C LYS A 572 -27.70 34.63 31.72
N GLU A 573 -27.08 33.92 30.77
CA GLU A 573 -25.63 33.83 30.64
C GLU A 573 -25.01 35.16 30.17
N HIS A 574 -25.71 35.90 29.30
CA HIS A 574 -25.21 37.14 28.69
C HIS A 574 -25.72 38.43 29.39
N ASN A 575 -25.91 38.36 30.71
CA ASN A 575 -26.36 39.50 31.51
C ASN A 575 -25.39 40.69 31.46
N PHE A 576 -24.09 40.42 31.31
CA PHE A 576 -23.09 41.46 31.19
C PHE A 576 -23.20 42.18 29.85
N GLU A 577 -23.28 41.44 28.74
CA GLU A 577 -23.38 41.96 27.39
C GLU A 577 -24.68 42.71 27.16
N SER A 578 -25.79 42.25 27.76
CA SER A 578 -27.06 43.00 27.76
C SER A 578 -26.90 44.37 28.42
N LYS A 579 -26.32 44.44 29.63
CA LYS A 579 -26.08 45.71 30.34
C LYS A 579 -25.07 46.59 29.61
N ALA A 580 -24.02 46.01 29.04
CA ALA A 580 -23.01 46.75 28.29
C ALA A 580 -23.60 47.36 27.01
N ALA A 581 -24.45 46.63 26.28
CA ALA A 581 -25.15 47.15 25.11
C ALA A 581 -26.14 48.26 25.49
N GLU A 582 -26.86 48.10 26.62
CA GLU A 582 -27.73 49.13 27.18
C GLU A 582 -26.95 50.42 27.51
N GLU A 583 -25.84 50.29 28.23
CA GLU A 583 -24.94 51.41 28.58
C GLU A 583 -24.35 52.06 27.32
N HIS A 584 -23.96 51.27 26.32
CA HIS A 584 -23.43 51.80 25.06
C HIS A 584 -24.47 52.62 24.29
N ALA A 585 -25.71 52.13 24.17
CA ALA A 585 -26.81 52.86 23.55
C ALA A 585 -27.13 54.18 24.30
N LYS A 586 -27.12 54.15 25.63
CA LYS A 586 -27.31 55.35 26.47
C LYS A 586 -26.18 56.35 26.28
N LEU A 587 -24.93 55.90 26.24
CA LEU A 587 -23.76 56.76 26.06
C LEU A 587 -23.80 57.49 24.72
N LEU A 588 -24.13 56.78 23.63
CA LEU A 588 -24.24 57.40 22.31
C LEU A 588 -25.33 58.48 22.26
N ARG A 589 -26.48 58.28 22.92
CA ARG A 589 -27.53 59.31 23.04
C ARG A 589 -27.02 60.53 23.80
N LEU A 590 -26.39 60.30 24.94
CA LEU A 590 -25.85 61.35 25.79
C LEU A 590 -24.77 62.16 25.06
N GLN A 591 -23.86 61.49 24.36
CA GLN A 591 -22.81 62.11 23.55
C GLN A 591 -23.42 62.94 22.42
N HIS A 592 -24.44 62.42 21.72
CA HIS A 592 -25.13 63.19 20.69
C HIS A 592 -25.77 64.47 21.25
N ASP A 593 -26.47 64.39 22.38
CA ASP A 593 -27.04 65.57 23.05
C ASP A 593 -25.95 66.58 23.46
N LEU A 594 -24.77 66.09 23.87
CA LEU A 594 -23.61 66.93 24.18
C LEU A 594 -23.04 67.60 22.93
N GLU A 595 -22.93 66.92 21.79
CA GLU A 595 -22.49 67.54 20.54
C GLU A 595 -23.47 68.60 20.05
N VAL A 596 -24.78 68.35 20.18
CA VAL A 596 -25.83 69.33 19.82
C VAL A 596 -25.76 70.57 20.71
N SER A 597 -25.61 70.39 22.03
CA SER A 597 -25.57 71.51 22.98
C SER A 597 -24.26 72.30 22.94
N THR A 598 -23.12 71.63 22.75
CA THR A 598 -21.80 72.27 22.67
C THR A 598 -21.44 72.76 21.26
N LYS A 599 -22.18 72.28 20.24
CA LYS A 599 -21.88 72.48 18.81
C LYS A 599 -20.49 71.98 18.38
N GLN A 600 -19.93 71.01 19.11
CA GLN A 600 -18.64 70.41 18.85
C GLN A 600 -18.78 68.91 18.62
N ALA A 601 -18.36 68.42 17.45
CA ALA A 601 -18.42 67.01 17.08
C ALA A 601 -17.18 66.25 17.57
N ILE A 602 -17.04 66.13 18.90
CA ILE A 602 -15.89 65.51 19.55
C ILE A 602 -16.25 64.42 20.58
N PHE A 603 -17.55 64.26 20.87
CA PHE A 603 -17.99 63.43 21.98
C PHE A 603 -18.40 62.04 21.54
N VAL A 604 -19.00 61.90 20.36
CA VAL A 604 -19.48 60.60 19.87
C VAL A 604 -18.32 59.63 19.68
N ASP A 605 -18.55 58.36 20.03
CA ASP A 605 -17.59 57.25 19.97
C ASP A 605 -16.40 57.35 20.95
N SER A 606 -16.33 58.42 21.74
CA SER A 606 -15.38 58.51 22.85
C SER A 606 -15.77 57.54 23.98
N SER A 607 -14.79 57.08 24.77
CA SER A 607 -15.08 56.29 25.95
C SER A 607 -15.78 57.14 27.03
N ILE A 608 -16.48 56.52 27.99
CA ILE A 608 -17.07 57.24 29.14
C ILE A 608 -16.03 58.15 29.83
N SER A 609 -14.78 57.67 29.92
CA SER A 609 -13.68 58.40 30.55
C SER A 609 -13.26 59.63 29.73
N ASP A 610 -13.18 59.47 28.41
CA ASP A 610 -12.81 60.56 27.49
C ASP A 610 -13.95 61.57 27.34
N THR A 611 -15.21 61.12 27.35
CA THR A 611 -16.38 62.02 27.43
C THR A 611 -16.32 62.89 28.67
N ILE A 612 -16.04 62.30 29.85
CA ILE A 612 -15.89 63.05 31.11
C ILE A 612 -14.73 64.04 31.02
N ARG A 613 -13.55 63.60 30.54
CA ARG A 613 -12.38 64.48 30.41
C ARG A 613 -12.68 65.65 29.49
N THR A 614 -13.27 65.39 28.33
CA THR A 614 -13.62 66.39 27.33
C THR A 614 -14.65 67.39 27.86
N CYS A 615 -15.69 66.91 28.57
CA CYS A 615 -16.66 67.79 29.24
C CYS A 615 -15.98 68.74 30.24
N ILE A 616 -15.00 68.26 31.00
CA ILE A 616 -14.26 69.07 31.98
C ILE A 616 -13.34 70.07 31.27
N VAL A 617 -12.64 69.65 30.20
CA VAL A 617 -11.76 70.53 29.41
C VAL A 617 -12.54 71.68 28.77
N LEU A 618 -13.78 71.43 28.36
CA LEU A 618 -14.68 72.46 27.81
C LEU A 618 -15.40 73.30 28.86
N GLY A 619 -15.14 73.09 30.16
CA GLY A 619 -15.77 73.84 31.26
C GLY A 619 -17.20 73.38 31.61
N ASN A 620 -17.71 72.32 30.98
CA ASN A 620 -19.06 71.77 31.22
C ASN A 620 -19.07 70.79 32.41
N HIS A 621 -18.72 71.27 33.60
CA HIS A 621 -18.60 70.44 34.80
C HIS A 621 -19.92 69.76 35.23
N ARG A 622 -21.07 70.40 34.97
CA ARG A 622 -22.40 69.85 35.28
C ARG A 622 -22.67 68.57 34.48
N GLU A 623 -22.33 68.59 33.20
CA GLU A 623 -22.51 67.46 32.30
C GLU A 623 -21.53 66.33 32.60
N ALA A 624 -20.29 66.65 32.96
CA ALA A 624 -19.34 65.65 33.45
C ALA A 624 -19.85 64.91 34.70
N MET A 625 -20.54 65.63 35.61
CA MET A 625 -21.17 65.04 36.79
C MET A 625 -22.38 64.17 36.40
N ARG A 626 -23.19 64.58 35.43
CA ARG A 626 -24.30 63.79 34.87
C ARG A 626 -23.81 62.44 34.35
N VAL A 627 -22.78 62.44 33.50
CA VAL A 627 -22.15 61.22 32.97
C VAL A 627 -21.65 60.33 34.11
N ARG A 628 -20.97 60.90 35.12
CA ARG A 628 -20.48 60.16 36.29
C ARG A 628 -21.61 59.42 37.02
N THR A 629 -22.71 60.12 37.32
CA THR A 629 -23.84 59.53 38.05
C THR A 629 -24.56 58.46 37.25
N GLU A 630 -24.74 58.70 35.96
CA GLU A 630 -25.53 57.83 35.09
C GLU A 630 -24.82 56.50 34.81
N PHE A 631 -23.50 56.53 34.58
CA PHE A 631 -22.67 55.34 34.35
C PHE A 631 -21.99 54.79 35.61
N LYS A 632 -22.37 55.27 36.80
CA LYS A 632 -21.85 54.82 38.10
C LYS A 632 -20.32 54.72 38.14
N VAL A 633 -19.64 55.74 37.61
CA VAL A 633 -18.17 55.78 37.56
C VAL A 633 -17.61 55.81 38.99
N SER A 634 -16.72 54.88 39.29
CA SER A 634 -16.13 54.75 40.64
C SER A 634 -15.44 56.04 41.08
N GLU A 635 -15.49 56.33 42.37
CA GLU A 635 -14.90 57.57 42.89
C GLU A 635 -13.40 57.64 42.59
N LYS A 636 -12.67 56.53 42.72
CA LYS A 636 -11.24 56.47 42.36
C LYS A 636 -11.02 56.95 40.92
N ARG A 637 -11.76 56.40 39.95
CA ARG A 637 -11.63 56.75 38.52
C ARG A 637 -12.04 58.21 38.27
N TRP A 638 -13.08 58.71 38.93
CA TRP A 638 -13.49 60.11 38.82
C TRP A 638 -12.38 61.09 39.24
N TYR A 639 -11.71 60.83 40.37
CA TYR A 639 -10.62 61.69 40.84
C TYR A 639 -9.43 61.68 39.88
N TRP A 640 -9.09 60.52 39.31
CA TRP A 640 -8.09 60.43 38.23
C TRP A 640 -8.49 61.27 37.02
N LEU A 641 -9.71 61.09 36.49
CA LEU A 641 -10.14 61.80 35.29
C LEU A 641 -10.22 63.31 35.50
N LYS A 642 -10.78 63.76 36.63
CA LYS A 642 -10.92 65.19 36.93
C LYS A 642 -9.56 65.86 37.20
N ALA A 643 -8.63 65.21 37.92
CA ALA A 643 -7.30 65.76 38.15
C ALA A 643 -6.52 65.95 36.84
N PHE A 644 -6.49 64.93 35.98
CA PHE A 644 -5.82 65.01 34.67
C PHE A 644 -6.50 66.02 33.73
N ALA A 645 -7.83 66.10 33.72
CA ALA A 645 -8.54 67.07 32.90
C ALA A 645 -8.23 68.52 33.32
N LEU A 646 -8.24 68.81 34.62
CA LEU A 646 -7.91 70.14 35.16
C LEU A 646 -6.44 70.52 34.90
N ALA A 647 -5.52 69.56 35.05
CA ALA A 647 -4.11 69.77 34.71
C ALA A 647 -3.90 70.02 33.20
N THR A 648 -4.68 69.35 32.33
CA THR A 648 -4.65 69.59 30.86
C THR A 648 -5.09 71.02 30.52
N VAL A 649 -6.09 71.56 31.23
CA VAL A 649 -6.54 72.95 31.09
C VAL A 649 -5.59 73.95 31.78
N ARG A 650 -4.65 73.46 32.61
CA ARG A 650 -3.77 74.25 33.49
C ARG A 650 -4.56 75.11 34.50
N ASP A 651 -5.73 74.65 34.92
CA ASP A 651 -6.52 75.29 35.98
C ASP A 651 -6.08 74.76 37.37
N TRP A 652 -4.95 75.29 37.84
CA TRP A 652 -4.32 74.89 39.09
C TRP A 652 -5.12 75.32 40.32
N ASP A 653 -5.82 76.46 40.25
CA ASP A 653 -6.68 76.94 41.33
C ASP A 653 -7.88 76.00 41.56
N ALA A 654 -8.49 75.52 40.48
CA ALA A 654 -9.55 74.52 40.58
C ALA A 654 -9.03 73.15 41.03
N LEU A 655 -7.82 72.75 40.61
CA LEU A 655 -7.18 71.52 41.08
C LEU A 655 -6.88 71.57 42.60
N GLU A 656 -6.37 72.70 43.09
CA GLU A 656 -6.08 72.91 44.50
C GLU A 656 -7.36 72.90 45.33
N LYS A 657 -8.43 73.56 44.88
CA LYS A 657 -9.75 73.49 45.52
C LYS A 657 -10.27 72.06 45.55
N PHE A 658 -10.19 71.35 44.43
CA PHE A 658 -10.65 69.96 44.32
C PHE A 658 -9.92 69.01 45.27
N SER A 659 -8.61 69.22 45.48
CA SER A 659 -7.81 68.44 46.43
C SER A 659 -8.24 68.61 47.90
N LYS A 660 -8.87 69.75 48.23
CA LYS A 660 -9.27 70.12 49.60
C LYS A 660 -10.73 69.77 49.92
N GLU A 661 -11.57 69.51 48.91
CA GLU A 661 -13.00 69.21 49.09
C GLU A 661 -13.23 67.96 49.94
N LYS A 662 -12.64 66.82 49.54
CA LYS A 662 -12.72 65.54 50.24
C LYS A 662 -11.43 64.76 50.02
N ARG A 663 -11.06 63.91 50.99
CA ARG A 663 -9.88 63.04 50.85
C ARG A 663 -10.06 62.09 49.65
N PRO A 664 -9.17 62.11 48.64
CA PRO A 664 -9.32 61.28 47.44
C PRO A 664 -9.25 59.78 47.77
N PRO A 665 -10.22 58.97 47.30
CA PRO A 665 -10.16 57.52 47.46
C PRO A 665 -9.00 56.98 46.61
N GLY A 666 -8.04 56.32 47.27
CA GLY A 666 -6.77 55.88 46.65
C GLY A 666 -5.60 56.86 46.80
N GLY A 667 -5.77 57.97 47.54
CA GLY A 667 -4.69 58.91 47.87
C GLY A 667 -4.46 60.00 46.82
N TYR A 668 -3.41 60.80 47.03
CA TYR A 668 -3.10 61.98 46.19
C TYR A 668 -2.27 61.65 44.93
N LYS A 669 -2.03 60.37 44.66
CA LYS A 669 -1.30 59.89 43.47
C LYS A 669 -1.81 60.46 42.14
N PRO A 670 -3.14 60.53 41.87
CA PRO A 670 -3.64 61.10 40.63
C PRO A 670 -3.28 62.58 40.45
N PHE A 671 -3.20 63.35 41.54
CA PHE A 671 -2.86 64.77 41.50
C PHE A 671 -1.37 64.98 41.24
N VAL A 672 -0.53 64.15 41.86
CA VAL A 672 0.92 64.18 41.66
C VAL A 672 1.27 63.81 40.21
N GLU A 673 0.73 62.72 39.68
CA GLU A 673 0.99 62.31 38.30
C GLU A 673 0.44 63.33 37.29
N ALA A 674 -0.77 63.87 37.50
CA ALA A 674 -1.31 64.92 36.64
C ALA A 674 -0.43 66.19 36.60
N CYS A 675 0.16 66.58 37.73
CA CYS A 675 1.06 67.75 37.78
C CYS A 675 2.43 67.44 37.15
N ILE A 676 2.94 66.22 37.30
CA ILE A 676 4.18 65.77 36.66
C ILE A 676 4.04 65.77 35.14
N ASP A 677 2.95 65.22 34.61
CA ASP A 677 2.70 65.14 33.17
C ASP A 677 2.50 66.53 32.52
N ALA A 678 2.06 67.51 33.29
CA ALA A 678 1.91 68.90 32.87
C ALA A 678 3.13 69.80 33.16
N ASP A 679 4.23 69.21 33.68
CA ASP A 679 5.51 69.85 34.03
C ASP A 679 5.41 71.02 35.05
N GLU A 680 4.42 70.98 35.95
CA GLU A 680 4.20 72.01 36.97
C GLU A 680 4.73 71.56 38.34
N LYS A 681 5.98 71.95 38.63
CA LYS A 681 6.70 71.51 39.82
C LYS A 681 6.17 72.12 41.10
N ALA A 682 5.74 73.38 41.07
CA ALA A 682 5.30 74.10 42.26
C ALA A 682 3.99 73.50 42.84
N GLU A 683 3.11 73.06 41.95
CA GLU A 683 1.82 72.46 42.32
C GLU A 683 1.98 71.00 42.77
N ALA A 684 2.86 70.24 42.11
CA ALA A 684 3.15 68.85 42.49
C ALA A 684 3.68 68.71 43.92
N VAL A 685 4.57 69.63 44.36
CA VAL A 685 5.14 69.64 45.72
C VAL A 685 4.09 69.77 46.82
N LYS A 686 2.92 70.36 46.55
CA LYS A 686 1.81 70.46 47.51
C LYS A 686 1.15 69.11 47.81
N TYR A 687 1.26 68.14 46.89
CA TYR A 687 0.58 66.85 46.96
C TYR A 687 1.49 65.67 47.33
N ILE A 688 2.77 65.73 46.97
CA ILE A 688 3.73 64.63 47.23
C ILE A 688 3.85 64.28 48.73
N PRO A 689 3.92 65.23 49.68
CA PRO A 689 3.94 64.90 51.11
C PRO A 689 2.69 64.14 51.59
N LYS A 690 1.57 64.29 50.88
CA LYS A 690 0.28 63.70 51.24
C LYS A 690 0.08 62.28 50.70
N LEU A 691 1.00 61.76 49.88
CA LEU A 691 0.98 60.34 49.47
C LEU A 691 1.16 59.45 50.70
N THR A 692 0.50 58.30 50.79
CA THR A 692 0.60 57.43 51.97
C THR A 692 1.88 56.60 51.99
N GLU A 693 2.37 56.18 50.82
CA GLU A 693 3.50 55.27 50.68
C GLU A 693 4.84 56.03 50.55
N PRO A 694 5.82 55.81 51.45
CA PRO A 694 7.13 56.49 51.38
C PRO A 694 7.90 56.24 50.07
N ARG A 695 7.72 55.08 49.45
CA ARG A 695 8.34 54.73 48.16
C ARG A 695 7.75 55.52 46.99
N GLU A 696 6.43 55.71 46.95
CA GLU A 696 5.80 56.53 45.90
C GLU A 696 6.18 58.02 46.05
N ARG A 697 6.43 58.48 47.28
CA ARG A 697 6.95 59.84 47.54
C ARG A 697 8.34 60.04 46.96
N SER A 698 9.25 59.09 47.17
CA SER A 698 10.63 59.19 46.69
C SER A 698 10.69 59.15 45.15
N GLU A 699 9.89 58.28 44.52
CA GLU A 699 9.77 58.21 43.06
C GLU A 699 9.18 59.50 42.47
N ALA A 700 8.16 60.08 43.10
CA ALA A 700 7.54 61.33 42.64
C ALA A 700 8.50 62.53 42.73
N TYR A 701 9.22 62.71 43.85
CA TYR A 701 10.22 63.77 43.98
C TYR A 701 11.36 63.60 42.98
N ALA A 702 11.77 62.36 42.69
CA ALA A 702 12.78 62.07 41.69
C ALA A 702 12.35 62.52 40.29
N ARG A 703 11.09 62.25 39.90
CA ARG A 703 10.54 62.66 38.59
C ARG A 703 10.44 64.17 38.41
N ILE A 704 10.26 64.92 39.50
CA ILE A 704 10.17 66.40 39.48
C ILE A 704 11.57 67.06 39.50
N GLY A 705 12.62 66.27 39.74
CA GLY A 705 14.01 66.73 39.82
C GLY A 705 14.43 67.24 41.20
N MET A 706 13.65 66.95 42.25
CA MET A 706 13.94 67.30 43.64
C MET A 706 14.75 66.20 44.30
N ALA A 707 16.04 66.20 43.97
CA ALA A 707 16.96 65.11 44.25
C ALA A 707 17.21 64.91 45.77
N LYS A 708 17.22 65.99 46.56
CA LYS A 708 17.44 65.94 48.02
C LYS A 708 16.23 65.38 48.76
N GLU A 709 15.05 65.86 48.41
CA GLU A 709 13.78 65.46 49.02
C GLU A 709 13.40 64.03 48.62
N ALA A 710 13.76 63.60 47.40
CA ALA A 710 13.64 62.21 46.96
C ALA A 710 14.50 61.25 47.79
N ALA A 711 15.73 61.67 48.13
CA ALA A 711 16.65 60.90 48.94
C ALA A 711 16.21 60.74 50.40
N ASP A 712 15.72 61.83 51.00
CA ASP A 712 15.19 61.84 52.36
C ASP A 712 13.97 60.92 52.47
N ALA A 713 13.07 60.96 51.47
CA ALA A 713 11.91 60.07 51.40
C ALA A 713 12.30 58.59 51.17
N ALA A 714 13.31 58.32 50.33
CA ALA A 714 13.81 56.95 50.09
C ALA A 714 14.49 56.35 51.33
N SER A 715 15.22 57.16 52.11
CA SER A 715 15.80 56.76 53.39
C SER A 715 14.73 56.35 54.41
N GLN A 716 13.59 57.05 54.43
CA GLN A 716 12.45 56.69 55.30
C GLN A 716 11.75 55.40 54.85
N ALA A 717 11.81 55.06 53.56
CA ALA A 717 11.19 53.87 52.97
C ALA A 717 11.99 52.56 53.15
N LYS A 718 13.24 52.62 53.66
CA LYS A 718 14.20 51.49 53.72
C LYS A 718 14.45 50.80 52.37
N ASP A 719 14.26 51.50 51.25
CA ASP A 719 14.45 50.95 49.90
C ASP A 719 15.90 51.20 49.42
N SER A 720 16.76 50.18 49.53
CA SER A 720 18.20 50.26 49.26
C SER A 720 18.55 50.41 47.77
N GLU A 721 17.68 49.96 46.87
CA GLU A 721 17.94 49.97 45.42
C GLU A 721 17.65 51.35 44.80
N LEU A 722 16.53 51.97 45.17
CA LEU A 722 16.12 53.29 44.67
C LEU A 722 17.04 54.40 45.22
N PHE A 723 17.50 54.24 46.47
CA PHE A 723 18.52 55.08 47.09
C PHE A 723 19.87 55.00 46.34
N GLY A 724 20.27 53.81 45.88
CA GLY A 724 21.47 53.61 45.07
C GLY A 724 21.42 54.27 43.68
N ARG A 725 20.25 54.27 43.02
CA ARG A 725 20.06 54.94 41.73
C ARG A 725 20.04 56.47 41.85
N LEU A 726 19.40 57.01 42.89
CA LEU A 726 19.42 58.45 43.18
C LEU A 726 20.84 58.93 43.51
N LYS A 727 21.66 58.13 44.19
CA LYS A 727 23.07 58.42 44.49
C LYS A 727 23.91 58.70 43.22
N LEU A 728 23.68 57.97 42.13
CA LEU A 728 24.38 58.18 40.86
C LEU A 728 23.95 59.48 40.14
N SER A 729 22.67 59.84 40.25
CA SER A 729 22.12 61.11 39.71
C SER A 729 22.59 62.33 40.51
N LEU A 730 22.64 62.23 41.85
CA LEU A 730 23.09 63.32 42.74
C LEU A 730 24.61 63.46 42.85
N ALA A 731 25.41 62.46 42.46
CA ALA A 731 26.88 62.59 42.44
C ALA A 731 27.37 63.74 41.54
N GLN A 732 26.52 64.27 40.66
CA GLN A 732 26.77 65.47 39.87
C GLN A 732 26.53 66.79 40.63
N ASN A 733 25.90 66.77 41.81
CA ASN A 733 25.55 67.94 42.61
C ASN A 733 26.18 67.86 44.02
N ALA A 734 27.36 68.46 44.18
CA ALA A 734 28.25 68.31 45.35
C ALA A 734 27.58 68.62 46.72
N ALA A 735 26.63 69.55 46.76
CA ALA A 735 25.96 69.96 48.00
C ALA A 735 24.96 68.92 48.54
N ALA A 736 24.60 67.90 47.77
CA ALA A 736 23.66 66.86 48.22
C ALA A 736 24.37 65.59 48.73
N SER A 737 25.64 65.37 48.35
CA SER A 737 26.40 64.19 48.76
C SER A 737 26.72 64.18 50.27
N SER A 738 26.97 65.34 50.89
CA SER A 738 27.30 65.43 52.32
C SER A 738 26.10 65.13 53.23
N ILE A 739 24.90 65.50 52.79
CA ILE A 739 23.65 65.24 53.53
C ILE A 739 23.32 63.74 53.51
N PHE A 740 23.63 63.05 52.41
CA PHE A 740 23.46 61.60 52.28
C PHE A 740 24.31 60.80 53.26
N ASP A 741 25.57 61.20 53.48
CA ASP A 741 26.45 60.53 54.46
C ASP A 741 25.88 60.65 55.88
N THR A 742 25.31 61.81 56.23
CA THR A 742 24.67 61.99 57.56
C THR A 742 23.39 61.19 57.77
N LEU A 743 22.65 60.88 56.70
CA LEU A 743 21.42 60.07 56.77
C LEU A 743 21.71 58.56 56.79
N ARG A 744 22.78 58.13 56.10
CA ARG A 744 23.29 56.75 56.17
C ARG A 744 23.62 56.37 57.61
N ASP A 745 24.32 57.26 58.32
CA ASP A 745 24.75 56.99 59.70
C ASP A 745 23.57 56.79 60.65
N ARG A 746 22.40 57.40 60.37
CA ARG A 746 21.17 57.18 61.14
C ARG A 746 20.51 55.83 60.89
N LEU A 747 20.59 55.28 59.67
CA LEU A 747 20.01 53.97 59.32
C LEU A 747 20.84 52.81 59.86
N SER A 748 22.17 52.94 59.93
CA SER A 748 23.06 51.89 60.44
C SER A 748 22.95 51.63 61.94
N PHE A 749 22.35 52.53 62.72
CA PHE A 749 22.31 52.44 64.20
C PHE A 749 21.08 51.75 64.80
N GLN A 750 20.09 51.30 64.01
CA GLN A 750 18.86 50.68 64.55
C GLN A 750 18.73 49.17 64.32
N GLY A 751 19.83 48.45 64.06
CA GLY A 751 19.74 47.04 63.69
C GLY A 751 20.87 46.14 64.17
N VAL A 752 21.20 46.15 65.47
CA VAL A 752 21.75 44.97 66.18
C VAL A 752 21.40 45.06 67.67
N TYR A 753 20.26 44.45 68.06
CA TYR A 753 20.08 43.49 69.16
C TYR A 753 18.59 43.13 69.28
#